data_AF-A0A9P7FT18-F1
#
_entry.id   AF-A0A9P7FT18-F1
#
_cell.length_a   1.000
_cell.length_b   1.000
_cell.length_c   1.000
_cell.angle_alpha   90.00
_cell.angle_beta   90.00
_cell.angle_gamma   90.00
#
_symmetry.space_group_name_H-M   'P 1'
#
loop_
_entity.id
_entity.type
_entity.pdbx_description
1 polymer ?
#
loop_
_entity_poly.entity_id
_entity_poly.type
_entity_poly.pdbx_seq_one_letter_code
_entity_poly.pdbx_strand_id
1 'polypeptide(L)'
;MSAEPLSIDDRLTFPPFPTVPPGVTIIPFKDFKERGIQMFAADAGDDVERDGLGIPTVELRVKHNTDSCKTETKRKRRVAKAKQARAAAAASGVRREWWEVWADTEDSKMSGPYNPQVQAIDRLYEAATDFRKSRTWPPGGTGISSCWDQFRLFVGLLANTPVWTRKDKEEEADQGSDSDIDGDDEAAFEDKPAPPPVSGKRPRARPPYALYGTEPVPVTSDEEVRALLANEANRREEQVVEFLNDPEHKMRVFLSSYIRQQGLIWTDKNLVTIPRLLDFFVRFLLRNRVFPEPEFERPFTRSLDVIALAQKELILTSKIAKQLPDDFARACKSLWGQRAEGYKPLAGIVLDVQPDDKPEEDGERDAKRAKLDAEDEARVKDEDIDDVKIAVDQFEEELKASNVEVLKVDDILKDAKKLEAIRDNLNPDIDTVPAWAKDESWGPSATGEAADWGSSTNTAWGDDSVWGPTADTTNSADEPDFWAPAPIDWTPPPPVTHFRWLGPTALPLTHTPGAVEVSMRRIKAFSAPPAPGTAPKSPLAPNGPDADAVDAELEHQFATIVLAPWLDWDRAQGEMPHLATPRILDTSRGPIRGVIGPEGRVEPEENGNGEAVVEDGKLKPHDPLNDDITLLVEPEAVPLLSVGLGLAGTWVQIAREQDFVDDAGKKKKKKAKKPPLSYLNNMV
;
A
#
# COMPACT_ATOMS: atom_id res chain seq x y z
N MET A 1 41.76 -29.57 33.26
CA MET A 1 42.94 -29.76 32.38
C MET A 1 43.83 -28.57 32.59
N SER A 2 44.86 -28.74 33.41
CA SER A 2 45.85 -27.68 33.71
C SER A 2 46.80 -27.59 32.53
N ALA A 3 46.86 -26.42 31.88
CA ALA A 3 47.81 -26.17 30.81
C ALA A 3 49.22 -26.04 31.40
N GLU A 4 50.13 -26.89 30.95
CA GLU A 4 51.57 -26.75 31.23
C GLU A 4 52.10 -25.47 30.57
N PRO A 5 52.95 -24.69 31.26
CA PRO A 5 53.59 -23.53 30.66
C PRO A 5 54.63 -24.00 29.62
N LEU A 6 54.48 -23.52 28.38
CA LEU A 6 55.43 -23.74 27.29
C LEU A 6 56.84 -23.28 27.70
N SER A 7 57.82 -24.16 27.45
CA SER A 7 59.25 -23.91 27.66
C SER A 7 59.71 -22.67 26.90
N ILE A 8 60.56 -21.86 27.54
CA ILE A 8 61.13 -20.61 26.99
C ILE A 8 62.09 -20.88 25.81
N ASP A 9 62.45 -22.13 25.57
CA ASP A 9 63.42 -22.53 24.53
C ASP A 9 62.87 -22.54 23.09
N ASP A 10 61.56 -22.34 22.87
CA ASP A 10 60.98 -22.22 21.51
C ASP A 10 60.94 -20.76 20.99
N ARG A 11 61.65 -19.83 21.65
CA ARG A 11 61.86 -18.48 21.11
C ARG A 11 62.87 -18.55 19.97
N LEU A 12 62.36 -18.58 18.74
CA LEU A 12 63.09 -18.28 17.50
C LEU A 12 63.82 -16.94 17.62
N THR A 13 65.04 -16.97 18.15
CA THR A 13 65.95 -15.84 18.20
C THR A 13 66.74 -15.85 16.91
N PHE A 14 66.24 -15.14 15.89
CA PHE A 14 67.09 -14.71 14.79
C PHE A 14 68.03 -13.63 15.34
N PRO A 15 69.36 -13.74 15.18
CA PRO A 15 70.13 -14.56 14.23
C PRO A 15 70.76 -15.86 14.82
N PRO A 16 71.18 -16.84 13.96
CA PRO A 16 71.48 -16.68 12.53
C PRO A 16 70.32 -16.99 11.57
N PHE A 17 70.22 -16.20 10.49
CA PHE A 17 69.31 -16.50 9.37
C PHE A 17 69.78 -17.76 8.61
N PRO A 18 68.84 -18.55 8.04
CA PRO A 18 69.19 -19.68 7.19
C PRO A 18 70.02 -19.23 5.99
N THR A 19 70.98 -20.07 5.58
CA THR A 19 71.80 -19.81 4.40
C THR A 19 70.97 -19.88 3.13
N VAL A 20 71.30 -19.01 2.18
CA VAL A 20 70.59 -18.90 0.89
C VAL A 20 70.77 -20.21 0.11
N PRO A 21 69.68 -20.81 -0.43
CA PRO A 21 69.78 -22.00 -1.27
C PRO A 21 70.69 -21.77 -2.50
N PRO A 22 71.44 -22.80 -2.94
CA PRO A 22 72.35 -22.67 -4.08
C PRO A 22 71.55 -22.31 -5.35
N GLY A 23 71.97 -21.24 -6.03
CA GLY A 23 71.33 -20.74 -7.26
C GLY A 23 70.28 -19.65 -7.05
N VAL A 24 69.97 -19.27 -5.80
CA VAL A 24 69.02 -18.18 -5.50
C VAL A 24 69.78 -16.89 -5.21
N THR A 25 69.53 -15.84 -5.99
CA THR A 25 70.04 -14.48 -5.71
C THR A 25 69.01 -13.73 -4.87
N ILE A 26 69.34 -13.43 -3.61
CA ILE A 26 68.50 -12.56 -2.79
C ILE A 26 68.75 -11.12 -3.23
N ILE A 27 67.71 -10.47 -3.74
CA ILE A 27 67.73 -9.05 -4.09
C ILE A 27 67.66 -8.25 -2.77
N PRO A 28 68.64 -7.40 -2.45
CA PRO A 28 68.56 -6.51 -1.30
C PRO A 28 67.32 -5.62 -1.39
N PHE A 29 66.70 -5.28 -0.26
CA PHE A 29 65.46 -4.49 -0.25
C PHE A 29 65.60 -3.13 -0.97
N LYS A 30 66.81 -2.54 -0.96
CA LYS A 30 67.14 -1.31 -1.69
C LYS A 30 67.05 -1.44 -3.22
N ASP A 31 67.21 -2.66 -3.73
CA ASP A 31 67.20 -2.97 -5.16
C ASP A 31 65.84 -3.55 -5.60
N PHE A 32 64.91 -3.75 -4.64
CA PHE A 32 63.54 -4.17 -4.91
C PHE A 32 62.75 -3.01 -5.53
N LYS A 33 62.14 -3.27 -6.69
CA LYS A 33 61.19 -2.36 -7.32
C LYS A 33 59.80 -2.98 -7.22
N GLU A 34 58.91 -2.30 -6.51
CA GLU A 34 57.50 -2.70 -6.44
C GLU A 34 56.92 -2.80 -7.85
N ARG A 35 56.42 -3.98 -8.20
CA ARG A 35 55.68 -4.20 -9.44
C ARG A 35 54.26 -4.61 -9.06
N GLY A 36 53.29 -3.74 -9.34
CA GLY A 36 51.87 -4.00 -9.08
C GLY A 36 51.29 -5.08 -10.00
N ILE A 37 50.00 -5.39 -9.86
CA ILE A 37 49.26 -6.30 -10.75
C ILE A 37 48.99 -5.60 -12.09
N GLN A 38 49.10 -6.31 -13.22
CA GLN A 38 48.77 -5.73 -14.53
C GLN A 38 47.26 -5.47 -14.62
N MET A 39 46.86 -4.19 -14.67
CA MET A 39 45.44 -3.80 -14.75
C MET A 39 44.77 -4.16 -16.09
N PHE A 40 45.57 -4.23 -17.17
CA PHE A 40 45.11 -4.49 -18.53
C PHE A 40 45.77 -5.78 -19.05
N ALA A 41 44.97 -6.76 -19.44
CA ALA A 41 45.47 -7.97 -20.09
C ALA A 41 46.06 -7.60 -21.47
N ALA A 42 47.30 -8.02 -21.72
CA ALA A 42 47.99 -7.77 -22.99
C ALA A 42 47.33 -8.51 -24.17
N ASP A 43 46.75 -9.68 -23.91
CA ASP A 43 46.07 -10.52 -24.90
C ASP A 43 44.58 -10.63 -24.57
N ALA A 44 43.72 -10.28 -25.53
CA ALA A 44 42.27 -10.21 -25.37
C ALA A 44 41.57 -11.56 -25.08
N GLY A 45 42.32 -12.67 -24.98
CA GLY A 45 41.80 -14.02 -24.76
C GLY A 45 42.33 -14.75 -23.53
N ASP A 46 43.27 -14.18 -22.78
CA ASP A 46 43.83 -14.83 -21.58
C ASP A 46 43.23 -14.18 -20.30
N ASP A 47 42.40 -14.94 -19.60
CA ASP A 47 41.71 -14.53 -18.36
C ASP A 47 42.61 -14.64 -17.12
N VAL A 48 43.88 -15.01 -17.28
CA VAL A 48 44.83 -15.20 -16.18
C VAL A 48 45.34 -13.85 -15.68
N GLU A 49 45.02 -13.52 -14.42
CA GLU A 49 45.61 -12.36 -13.74
C GLU A 49 47.12 -12.54 -13.62
N ARG A 50 47.89 -11.52 -14.03
CA ARG A 50 49.35 -11.56 -14.02
C ARG A 50 49.90 -10.40 -13.20
N ASP A 51 51.01 -10.63 -12.50
CA ASP A 51 51.74 -9.57 -11.83
C ASP A 51 52.47 -8.64 -12.83
N GLY A 52 53.15 -7.60 -12.35
CA GLY A 52 53.89 -6.65 -13.19
C GLY A 52 55.16 -7.23 -13.85
N LEU A 53 55.43 -8.53 -13.67
CA LEU A 53 56.42 -9.32 -14.40
C LEU A 53 55.78 -10.25 -15.44
N GLY A 54 54.45 -10.27 -15.55
CA GLY A 54 53.73 -11.16 -16.44
C GLY A 54 53.55 -12.58 -15.86
N ILE A 55 53.82 -12.78 -14.57
CA ILE A 55 53.71 -14.08 -13.90
C ILE A 55 52.25 -14.27 -13.48
N PRO A 56 51.61 -15.41 -13.82
CA PRO A 56 50.28 -15.76 -13.36
C PRO A 56 50.16 -15.69 -11.84
N THR A 57 49.19 -14.95 -11.33
CA THR A 57 48.85 -14.97 -9.91
C THR A 57 48.14 -16.28 -9.58
N VAL A 58 48.39 -16.81 -8.38
CA VAL A 58 47.77 -18.05 -7.90
C VAL A 58 46.70 -17.68 -6.89
N GLU A 59 45.45 -18.10 -7.12
CA GLU A 59 44.38 -17.89 -6.14
C GLU A 59 44.73 -18.61 -4.82
N LEU A 60 44.62 -17.89 -3.70
CA LEU A 60 44.76 -18.49 -2.38
C LEU A 60 43.66 -19.54 -2.18
N ARG A 61 43.99 -20.66 -1.52
CA ARG A 61 43.01 -21.71 -1.20
C ARG A 61 41.84 -21.20 -0.34
N VAL A 62 42.10 -20.20 0.50
CA VAL A 62 41.12 -19.59 1.39
C VAL A 62 40.84 -18.19 0.86
N LYS A 63 39.60 -17.94 0.44
CA LYS A 63 39.16 -16.62 -0.01
C LYS A 63 38.86 -15.76 1.21
N HIS A 64 39.52 -14.61 1.29
CA HIS A 64 39.20 -13.60 2.28
C HIS A 64 38.21 -12.59 1.68
N ASN A 65 37.37 -11.96 2.51
CA ASN A 65 36.39 -10.96 2.04
C ASN A 65 37.05 -9.73 1.37
N THR A 66 38.35 -9.53 1.58
CA THR A 66 39.15 -8.46 0.98
C THR A 66 39.80 -8.86 -0.35
N ASP A 67 39.69 -10.14 -0.76
CA ASP A 67 40.33 -10.68 -1.97
C ASP A 67 39.45 -10.41 -3.20
N SER A 68 39.41 -9.14 -3.63
CA SER A 68 38.78 -8.73 -4.88
C SER A 68 39.83 -8.69 -6.00
N CYS A 69 39.52 -9.39 -7.10
CA CYS A 69 40.33 -9.38 -8.31
C CYS A 69 40.42 -7.94 -8.83
N LYS A 70 41.64 -7.41 -8.89
CA LYS A 70 41.88 -6.01 -9.30
C LYS A 70 41.90 -5.85 -10.82
N THR A 71 41.91 -6.96 -11.56
CA THR A 71 41.90 -6.98 -13.02
C THR A 71 40.47 -7.03 -13.59
N GLU A 72 40.23 -6.30 -14.69
CA GLU A 72 38.89 -6.21 -15.31
C GLU A 72 38.39 -7.53 -15.95
N THR A 73 39.21 -8.57 -15.98
CA THR A 73 38.91 -9.88 -16.61
C THR A 73 37.67 -10.53 -16.01
N LYS A 74 37.52 -10.55 -14.67
CA LYS A 74 36.32 -11.11 -14.02
C LYS A 74 35.04 -10.31 -14.31
N ARG A 75 35.13 -9.00 -14.54
CA ARG A 75 33.98 -8.15 -14.91
C ARG A 75 33.45 -8.55 -16.29
N LYS A 76 34.33 -8.71 -17.28
CA LYS A 76 33.96 -9.16 -18.64
C LYS A 76 33.31 -10.55 -18.64
N ARG A 77 33.85 -11.50 -17.87
CA ARG A 77 33.26 -12.85 -17.75
C ARG A 77 31.89 -12.86 -17.07
N ARG A 78 31.67 -12.05 -16.01
CA ARG A 78 30.33 -11.88 -15.42
C ARG A 78 29.33 -11.34 -16.44
N VAL A 79 29.72 -10.34 -17.24
CA VAL A 79 28.88 -9.77 -18.30
C VAL A 79 28.57 -10.80 -19.38
N ALA A 80 29.56 -11.58 -19.83
CA ALA A 80 29.34 -12.64 -20.83
C ALA A 80 28.41 -13.75 -20.32
N LYS A 81 28.61 -14.21 -19.07
CA LYS A 81 27.74 -15.20 -18.43
C LYS A 81 26.31 -14.67 -18.23
N ALA A 82 26.16 -13.41 -17.84
CA ALA A 82 24.85 -12.76 -17.73
C ALA A 82 24.16 -12.64 -19.09
N LYS A 83 24.91 -12.33 -20.16
CA LYS A 83 24.38 -12.29 -21.53
C LYS A 83 23.91 -13.67 -22.01
N GLN A 84 24.65 -14.74 -21.70
CA GLN A 84 24.24 -16.10 -22.03
C GLN A 84 23.00 -16.54 -21.23
N ALA A 85 22.95 -16.22 -19.93
CA ALA A 85 21.77 -16.47 -19.11
C ALA A 85 20.54 -15.68 -19.59
N ARG A 86 20.74 -14.43 -20.06
CA ARG A 86 19.68 -13.61 -20.66
C ARG A 86 19.13 -14.22 -21.94
N ALA A 87 19.98 -14.76 -22.81
CA ALA A 87 19.55 -15.46 -24.02
C ALA A 87 18.76 -16.75 -23.69
N ALA A 88 19.19 -17.50 -22.68
CA ALA A 88 18.49 -18.69 -22.22
C ALA A 88 17.12 -18.37 -21.58
N ALA A 89 17.05 -17.32 -20.75
CA ALA A 89 15.79 -16.87 -20.15
C ALA A 89 14.80 -16.36 -21.19
N ALA A 90 15.27 -15.59 -22.18
CA ALA A 90 14.45 -15.15 -23.31
C ALA A 90 13.89 -16.33 -24.12
N ALA A 91 14.66 -17.41 -24.28
CA ALA A 91 14.19 -18.63 -24.94
C ALA A 91 13.16 -19.41 -24.11
N SER A 92 13.15 -19.25 -22.79
CA SER A 92 12.21 -19.95 -21.88
C SER A 92 10.83 -19.31 -21.76
N GLY A 93 10.63 -18.11 -22.32
CA GLY A 93 9.37 -17.36 -22.20
C GLY A 93 9.03 -16.84 -20.79
N VAL A 94 9.86 -17.15 -19.77
CA VAL A 94 9.69 -16.64 -18.41
C VAL A 94 9.94 -15.13 -18.43
N ARG A 95 8.88 -14.34 -18.21
CA ARG A 95 8.99 -12.89 -18.08
C ARG A 95 9.84 -12.58 -16.85
N ARG A 96 10.97 -11.93 -17.07
CA ARG A 96 11.81 -11.42 -15.98
C ARG A 96 11.15 -10.22 -15.36
N GLU A 97 11.21 -10.16 -14.04
CA GLU A 97 10.72 -9.02 -13.30
C GLU A 97 11.64 -7.81 -13.51
N TRP A 98 11.07 -6.62 -13.48
CA TRP A 98 11.79 -5.39 -13.82
C TRP A 98 13.01 -5.14 -12.94
N TRP A 99 12.92 -5.49 -11.65
CA TRP A 99 14.02 -5.31 -10.70
C TRP A 99 15.19 -6.25 -11.00
N GLU A 100 14.95 -7.43 -11.58
CA GLU A 100 16.02 -8.34 -11.97
C GLU A 100 16.80 -7.80 -13.17
N VAL A 101 16.07 -7.22 -14.13
CA VAL A 101 16.67 -6.55 -15.29
C VAL A 101 17.50 -5.35 -14.86
N TRP A 102 17.02 -4.59 -13.87
CA TRP A 102 17.77 -3.48 -13.31
C TRP A 102 19.00 -3.97 -12.55
N ALA A 103 18.86 -4.94 -11.65
CA ALA A 103 19.97 -5.51 -10.86
C ALA A 103 21.14 -5.98 -11.73
N ASP A 104 20.86 -6.63 -12.88
CA ASP A 104 21.90 -7.09 -13.81
C ASP A 104 22.66 -5.95 -14.49
N THR A 105 21.99 -4.83 -14.73
CA THR A 105 22.56 -3.69 -15.47
C THR A 105 23.10 -2.60 -14.55
N GLU A 106 22.79 -2.67 -13.25
CA GLU A 106 23.10 -1.67 -12.24
C GLU A 106 24.62 -1.40 -12.17
N ASP A 107 25.44 -2.45 -12.07
CA ASP A 107 26.92 -2.36 -11.99
C ASP A 107 27.58 -1.68 -13.21
N SER A 108 26.86 -1.58 -14.33
CA SER A 108 27.34 -0.95 -15.56
C SER A 108 26.90 0.51 -15.72
N LYS A 109 25.91 0.95 -14.94
CA LYS A 109 25.34 2.30 -15.05
C LYS A 109 26.09 3.26 -14.15
N MET A 110 27.15 3.84 -14.68
CA MET A 110 27.78 5.01 -14.08
C MET A 110 27.26 6.25 -14.81
N SER A 111 26.63 7.18 -14.09
CA SER A 111 26.47 8.54 -14.60
C SER A 111 27.85 9.21 -14.61
N GLY A 112 27.99 10.29 -15.37
CA GLY A 112 29.20 11.11 -15.32
C GLY A 112 29.50 11.60 -13.90
N PRO A 113 30.73 12.08 -13.63
CA PRO A 113 31.05 12.64 -12.33
C PRO A 113 30.19 13.89 -12.07
N TYR A 114 29.46 13.90 -10.95
CA TYR A 114 28.71 15.07 -10.49
C TYR A 114 29.67 16.16 -10.01
N ASN A 115 29.44 17.41 -10.41
CA ASN A 115 30.33 18.52 -10.04
C ASN A 115 30.15 18.88 -8.55
N PRO A 116 31.19 18.76 -7.70
CA PRO A 116 31.07 19.05 -6.27
C PRO A 116 30.84 20.53 -5.95
N GLN A 117 31.04 21.43 -6.93
CA GLN A 117 30.80 22.87 -6.75
C GLN A 117 29.32 23.27 -6.92
N VAL A 118 28.50 22.36 -7.45
CA VAL A 118 27.05 22.56 -7.59
C VAL A 118 26.37 22.24 -6.27
N GLN A 119 25.31 22.97 -5.93
CA GLN A 119 24.58 22.76 -4.69
C GLN A 119 24.05 21.32 -4.59
N ALA A 120 23.95 20.79 -3.36
CA ALA A 120 23.45 19.43 -3.13
C ALA A 120 22.03 19.23 -3.67
N ILE A 121 21.17 20.26 -3.58
CA ILE A 121 19.81 20.26 -4.11
C ILE A 121 19.81 20.01 -5.62
N ASP A 122 20.57 20.80 -6.38
CA ASP A 122 20.67 20.69 -7.84
C ASP A 122 21.25 19.33 -8.26
N ARG A 123 22.27 18.84 -7.55
CA ARG A 123 22.83 17.49 -7.79
C ARG A 123 21.80 16.39 -7.55
N LEU A 124 20.90 16.55 -6.58
CA LEU A 124 19.82 15.59 -6.35
C LEU A 124 18.80 15.60 -7.51
N TYR A 125 18.43 16.78 -8.04
CA TYR A 125 17.56 16.90 -9.21
C TYR A 125 18.18 16.28 -10.46
N GLU A 126 19.47 16.55 -10.70
CA GLU A 126 20.23 15.96 -11.80
C GLU A 126 20.28 14.43 -11.64
N ALA A 127 20.64 13.94 -10.46
CA ALA A 127 20.69 12.51 -10.16
C ALA A 127 19.32 11.81 -10.31
N ALA A 128 18.22 12.44 -9.91
CA ALA A 128 16.87 11.90 -10.12
C ALA A 128 16.51 11.82 -11.61
N THR A 129 16.93 12.81 -12.40
CA THR A 129 16.74 12.84 -13.85
C THR A 129 17.57 11.75 -14.53
N ASP A 130 18.85 11.62 -14.16
CA ASP A 130 19.74 10.58 -14.65
C ASP A 130 19.29 9.19 -14.24
N PHE A 131 18.77 9.04 -13.02
CA PHE A 131 18.20 7.79 -12.53
C PHE A 131 17.07 7.32 -13.46
N ARG A 132 16.21 8.25 -13.88
CA ARG A 132 15.13 7.97 -14.83
C ARG A 132 15.66 7.68 -16.24
N LYS A 133 16.56 8.50 -16.78
CA LYS A 133 17.08 8.37 -18.16
C LYS A 133 17.96 7.13 -18.38
N SER A 134 18.74 6.72 -17.36
CA SER A 134 19.69 5.59 -17.47
C SER A 134 19.02 4.21 -17.42
N ARG A 135 17.69 4.13 -17.29
CA ARG A 135 16.95 2.87 -17.13
C ARG A 135 15.81 2.75 -18.14
N THR A 136 15.61 1.53 -18.60
CA THR A 136 14.38 1.15 -19.29
C THR A 136 13.30 0.98 -18.24
N TRP A 137 12.36 1.93 -18.23
CA TRP A 137 11.20 1.87 -17.34
C TRP A 137 10.20 0.84 -17.86
N PRO A 138 9.60 0.02 -16.97
CA PRO A 138 8.58 -0.90 -17.40
C PRO A 138 7.33 -0.17 -17.91
N PRO A 139 6.47 -0.84 -18.70
CA PRO A 139 5.26 -0.25 -19.25
C PRO A 139 4.34 0.36 -18.18
N GLY A 140 3.51 1.34 -18.57
CA GLY A 140 2.66 2.12 -17.66
C GLY A 140 1.76 1.27 -16.75
N GLY A 141 1.24 0.14 -17.24
CA GLY A 141 0.43 -0.79 -16.44
C GLY A 141 1.15 -1.42 -15.24
N THR A 142 2.48 -1.29 -15.15
CA THR A 142 3.22 -1.72 -13.97
C THR A 142 3.01 -0.81 -12.75
N GLY A 143 2.66 0.47 -12.95
CA GLY A 143 2.50 1.45 -11.86
C GLY A 143 3.82 1.97 -11.27
N ILE A 144 4.98 1.49 -11.73
CA ILE A 144 6.29 1.85 -11.16
C ILE A 144 6.61 3.33 -11.34
N SER A 145 6.27 3.91 -12.50
CA SER A 145 6.41 5.35 -12.75
C SER A 145 5.55 6.16 -11.77
N SER A 146 4.34 5.69 -11.46
CA SER A 146 3.47 6.32 -10.46
C SER A 146 4.09 6.25 -9.06
N CYS A 147 4.59 5.08 -8.63
CA CYS A 147 5.32 4.93 -7.37
C CYS A 147 6.53 5.88 -7.28
N TRP A 148 7.27 6.06 -8.38
CA TRP A 148 8.39 6.98 -8.45
C TRP A 148 7.96 8.44 -8.31
N ASP A 149 6.91 8.84 -9.03
CA ASP A 149 6.40 10.20 -8.96
C ASP A 149 5.81 10.52 -7.58
N GLN A 150 5.21 9.54 -6.87
CA GLN A 150 4.80 9.68 -5.47
C GLN A 150 5.98 9.97 -4.53
N PHE A 151 7.09 9.25 -4.69
CA PHE A 151 8.30 9.54 -3.92
C PHE A 151 8.88 10.91 -4.25
N ARG A 152 8.87 11.30 -5.53
CA ARG A 152 9.34 12.62 -5.95
C ARG A 152 8.47 13.74 -5.40
N LEU A 153 7.15 13.57 -5.37
CA LEU A 153 6.23 14.54 -4.74
C LEU A 153 6.50 14.67 -3.25
N PHE A 154 6.78 13.56 -2.55
CA PHE A 154 7.08 13.57 -1.13
C PHE A 154 8.40 14.29 -0.79
N VAL A 155 9.46 14.02 -1.55
CA VAL A 155 10.79 14.62 -1.31
C VAL A 155 10.93 16.02 -1.89
N GLY A 156 9.98 16.48 -2.72
CA GLY A 156 10.09 17.76 -3.43
C GLY A 156 10.89 17.69 -4.74
N LEU A 157 11.08 16.52 -5.33
CA LEU A 157 11.70 16.37 -6.66
C LEU A 157 10.71 16.54 -7.82
N LEU A 158 9.42 16.61 -7.54
CA LEU A 158 8.34 16.89 -8.49
C LEU A 158 7.42 17.95 -7.87
N ALA A 159 7.03 18.95 -8.65
CA ALA A 159 6.12 20.00 -8.18
C ALA A 159 4.70 19.45 -8.06
N ASN A 160 4.00 19.81 -6.98
CA ASN A 160 2.57 19.57 -6.87
C ASN A 160 1.85 20.82 -7.38
N THR A 161 1.31 20.78 -8.59
CA THR A 161 0.58 21.95 -9.12
C THR A 161 -0.64 22.20 -8.24
N PRO A 162 -0.73 23.35 -7.52
CA PRO A 162 -1.88 23.62 -6.68
C PRO A 162 -3.15 23.63 -7.55
N VAL A 163 -4.28 23.22 -6.99
CA VAL A 163 -5.57 23.38 -7.67
C VAL A 163 -6.14 24.73 -7.25
N TRP A 164 -6.38 25.62 -8.20
CA TRP A 164 -6.99 26.92 -7.95
C TRP A 164 -8.15 27.19 -8.90
N THR A 165 -9.10 28.00 -8.46
CA THR A 165 -10.24 28.46 -9.26
C THR A 165 -10.19 29.99 -9.35
N ARG A 166 -10.24 30.53 -10.56
CA ARG A 166 -10.28 31.98 -10.79
C ARG A 166 -11.69 32.51 -10.50
N LYS A 167 -11.78 33.52 -9.66
CA LYS A 167 -13.04 34.22 -9.32
C LYS A 167 -13.29 35.45 -10.20
N ASP A 168 -12.22 36.02 -10.74
CA ASP A 168 -12.22 37.20 -11.61
C ASP A 168 -12.76 36.89 -13.01
N LYS A 169 -12.60 35.64 -13.44
CA LYS A 169 -13.23 35.12 -14.65
C LYS A 169 -14.53 34.47 -14.20
N GLU A 170 -15.63 35.24 -14.22
CA GLU A 170 -16.97 34.64 -14.20
C GLU A 170 -16.95 33.46 -15.18
N GLU A 171 -17.51 32.33 -14.78
CA GLU A 171 -17.67 31.17 -15.65
C GLU A 171 -18.57 31.60 -16.82
N GLU A 172 -18.01 32.29 -17.81
CA GLU A 172 -18.59 32.40 -19.13
C GLU A 172 -18.78 30.97 -19.57
N ALA A 173 -20.02 30.49 -19.45
CA ALA A 173 -20.42 29.13 -19.68
C ALA A 173 -19.96 28.70 -21.07
N ASP A 174 -18.79 28.06 -21.11
CA ASP A 174 -18.20 27.22 -22.16
C ASP A 174 -18.91 27.30 -23.53
N GLN A 175 -18.96 28.49 -24.13
CA GLN A 175 -19.20 28.67 -25.55
C GLN A 175 -17.83 28.86 -26.17
N GLY A 176 -17.38 27.80 -26.86
CA GLY A 176 -16.02 27.60 -27.29
C GLY A 176 -15.34 28.84 -27.86
N SER A 177 -14.28 29.27 -27.20
CA SER A 177 -13.33 30.24 -27.73
C SER A 177 -11.93 29.69 -27.49
N ASP A 178 -11.52 28.84 -28.43
CA ASP A 178 -10.15 28.40 -28.64
C ASP A 178 -9.39 29.62 -29.19
N SER A 179 -8.68 30.34 -28.32
CA SER A 179 -7.80 31.44 -28.72
C SER A 179 -6.37 31.12 -28.31
N ASP A 180 -5.74 30.31 -29.15
CA ASP A 180 -4.28 30.26 -29.28
C ASP A 180 -3.80 31.62 -29.83
N ILE A 181 -3.37 32.49 -28.92
CA ILE A 181 -2.51 33.63 -29.24
C ILE A 181 -1.07 33.12 -29.18
N ASP A 182 -0.51 32.83 -30.36
CA ASP A 182 0.92 32.87 -30.60
C ASP A 182 1.19 33.91 -31.69
N GLY A 183 2.13 34.80 -31.37
CA GLY A 183 2.36 36.06 -32.06
C GLY A 183 3.21 35.97 -33.34
N ASP A 184 2.98 36.98 -34.17
CA ASP A 184 3.96 37.80 -34.88
C ASP A 184 5.13 37.04 -35.57
N ASP A 185 4.87 36.57 -36.79
CA ASP A 185 5.89 36.47 -37.83
C ASP A 185 5.26 36.82 -39.20
N GLU A 186 5.49 38.06 -39.64
CA GLU A 186 5.26 38.55 -41.00
C GLU A 186 6.15 37.77 -41.99
N ALA A 187 5.66 36.63 -42.48
CA ALA A 187 6.19 35.98 -43.67
C ALA A 187 5.06 35.34 -44.48
N ALA A 188 4.78 35.95 -45.64
CA ALA A 188 3.89 35.44 -46.67
C ALA A 188 4.22 33.98 -47.02
N PHE A 189 3.39 33.03 -46.56
CA PHE A 189 3.42 31.64 -46.99
C PHE A 189 2.01 31.10 -47.17
N GLU A 190 1.90 30.26 -48.18
CA GLU A 190 0.70 29.84 -48.91
C GLU A 190 -0.38 29.14 -48.09
N ASP A 191 -1.63 29.32 -48.55
CA ASP A 191 -2.85 28.60 -48.19
C ASP A 191 -2.59 27.10 -47.89
N LYS A 192 -2.50 26.75 -46.60
CA LYS A 192 -2.71 25.37 -46.15
C LYS A 192 -4.09 25.29 -45.48
N PRO A 193 -4.94 24.33 -45.88
CA PRO A 193 -6.24 24.14 -45.26
C PRO A 193 -6.07 23.78 -43.78
N ALA A 194 -6.84 24.47 -42.94
CA ALA A 194 -6.85 24.29 -41.50
C ALA A 194 -7.10 22.81 -41.10
N PRO A 195 -6.37 22.26 -40.12
CA PRO A 195 -6.66 20.92 -39.59
C PRO A 195 -8.07 20.88 -38.97
N PRO A 196 -8.80 19.77 -39.07
CA PRO A 196 -10.14 19.65 -38.50
C PRO A 196 -10.08 19.79 -36.96
N PRO A 197 -11.07 20.46 -36.35
CA PRO A 197 -11.12 20.65 -34.89
C PRO A 197 -11.24 19.29 -34.19
N VAL A 198 -10.20 18.91 -33.43
CA VAL A 198 -10.18 17.68 -32.66
C VAL A 198 -10.98 17.90 -31.37
N SER A 199 -12.29 17.66 -31.42
CA SER A 199 -13.26 17.88 -30.33
C SER A 199 -13.21 16.83 -29.20
N GLY A 200 -12.04 16.24 -28.95
CA GLY A 200 -11.82 15.37 -27.80
C GLY A 200 -11.55 16.22 -26.57
N LYS A 201 -12.48 16.26 -25.60
CA LYS A 201 -12.21 16.79 -24.25
C LYS A 201 -10.92 16.11 -23.75
N ARG A 202 -9.81 16.85 -23.74
CA ARG A 202 -8.55 16.33 -23.22
C ARG A 202 -8.85 15.82 -21.81
N PRO A 203 -8.56 14.55 -21.50
CA PRO A 203 -8.81 14.01 -20.17
C PRO A 203 -8.14 14.96 -19.18
N ARG A 204 -8.93 15.60 -18.31
CA ARG A 204 -8.41 16.50 -17.29
C ARG A 204 -7.33 15.72 -16.55
N ALA A 205 -6.10 16.25 -16.56
CA ALA A 205 -4.99 15.65 -15.85
C ALA A 205 -5.45 15.42 -14.42
N ARG A 206 -5.48 14.15 -13.98
CA ARG A 206 -5.91 13.84 -12.62
C ARG A 206 -4.99 14.62 -11.66
N PRO A 207 -5.54 15.42 -10.73
CA PRO A 207 -4.70 16.08 -9.75
C PRO A 207 -3.84 15.02 -9.04
N PRO A 208 -2.60 15.35 -8.67
CA PRO A 208 -1.75 14.44 -7.92
C PRO A 208 -2.51 13.89 -6.71
N TYR A 209 -2.28 12.62 -6.36
CA TYR A 209 -3.06 11.96 -5.30
C TYR A 209 -3.06 12.75 -3.98
N ALA A 210 -2.00 13.54 -3.73
CA ALA A 210 -1.84 14.42 -2.58
C ALA A 210 -2.89 15.53 -2.45
N LEU A 211 -3.64 15.86 -3.50
CA LEU A 211 -4.66 16.91 -3.51
C LEU A 211 -6.10 16.35 -3.63
N TYR A 212 -6.29 15.03 -3.51
CA TYR A 212 -7.66 14.51 -3.44
C TYR A 212 -8.36 15.06 -2.21
N GLY A 213 -9.47 15.78 -2.43
CA GLY A 213 -10.28 16.37 -1.37
C GLY A 213 -9.83 17.75 -0.89
N THR A 214 -8.73 18.31 -1.40
CA THR A 214 -8.40 19.71 -1.13
C THR A 214 -9.29 20.62 -1.97
N GLU A 215 -10.01 21.52 -1.32
CA GLU A 215 -10.80 22.54 -2.01
C GLU A 215 -9.87 23.43 -2.86
N PRO A 216 -10.25 23.72 -4.12
CA PRO A 216 -9.49 24.64 -4.94
C PRO A 216 -9.31 25.98 -4.25
N VAL A 217 -8.08 26.51 -4.24
CA VAL A 217 -7.82 27.83 -3.67
C VAL A 217 -8.48 28.87 -4.58
N PRO A 218 -9.39 29.72 -4.08
CA PRO A 218 -9.96 30.78 -4.89
C PRO A 218 -8.93 31.88 -5.11
N VAL A 219 -8.74 32.28 -6.37
CA VAL A 219 -7.75 33.28 -6.79
C VAL A 219 -8.44 34.38 -7.58
N THR A 220 -8.05 35.63 -7.34
CA THR A 220 -8.66 36.85 -7.94
C THR A 220 -7.74 37.57 -8.92
N SER A 221 -6.45 37.20 -8.98
CA SER A 221 -5.50 37.85 -9.88
C SER A 221 -4.37 36.91 -10.32
N ASP A 222 -3.72 37.23 -11.44
CA ASP A 222 -2.52 36.52 -11.92
C ASP A 222 -1.34 36.61 -10.93
N GLU A 223 -1.26 37.68 -10.14
CA GLU A 223 -0.23 37.86 -9.12
C GLU A 223 -0.39 36.86 -7.99
N GLU A 224 -1.62 36.58 -7.56
CA GLU A 224 -1.93 35.53 -6.58
C GLU A 224 -1.62 34.13 -7.12
N VAL A 225 -1.87 33.85 -8.41
CA VAL A 225 -1.45 32.58 -9.04
C VAL A 225 0.07 32.43 -9.00
N ARG A 226 0.81 33.48 -9.37
CA ARG A 226 2.29 33.48 -9.30
C ARG A 226 2.78 33.29 -7.86
N ALA A 227 2.13 33.92 -6.89
CA ALA A 227 2.46 33.77 -5.48
C ALA A 227 2.21 32.33 -4.99
N LEU A 228 1.10 31.70 -5.39
CA LEU A 228 0.84 30.28 -5.08
C LEU A 228 1.89 29.34 -5.68
N LEU A 229 2.26 29.55 -6.94
CA LEU A 229 3.32 28.76 -7.60
C LEU A 229 4.69 28.98 -6.94
N ALA A 230 5.01 30.21 -6.53
CA ALA A 230 6.24 30.52 -5.82
C ALA A 230 6.27 29.89 -4.42
N ASN A 231 5.16 29.93 -3.68
CA ASN A 231 5.04 29.28 -2.36
C ASN A 231 5.23 27.76 -2.48
N GLU A 232 4.65 27.14 -3.51
CA GLU A 232 4.83 25.72 -3.78
C GLU A 232 6.29 25.39 -4.17
N ALA A 233 6.94 26.23 -4.95
CA ALA A 233 8.35 26.07 -5.29
C ALA A 233 9.25 26.14 -4.03
N ASN A 234 8.96 27.04 -3.10
CA ASN A 234 9.66 27.16 -1.82
C ASN A 234 9.43 25.93 -0.93
N ARG A 235 8.16 25.50 -0.76
CA ARG A 235 7.81 24.29 0.00
C ARG A 235 8.54 23.06 -0.53
N ARG A 236 8.64 22.95 -1.85
CA ARG A 236 9.35 21.88 -2.54
C ARG A 236 10.85 21.90 -2.22
N GLU A 237 11.48 23.07 -2.24
CA GLU A 237 12.89 23.22 -1.88
C GLU A 237 13.14 22.86 -0.41
N GLU A 238 12.27 23.30 0.50
CA GLU A 238 12.30 22.92 1.92
C GLU A 238 12.21 21.42 2.11
N GLN A 239 11.32 20.72 1.40
CA GLN A 239 11.22 19.25 1.46
C GLN A 239 12.51 18.56 1.00
N VAL A 240 13.17 19.07 -0.04
CA VAL A 240 14.45 18.54 -0.50
C VAL A 240 15.54 18.78 0.56
N VAL A 241 15.56 19.96 1.17
CA VAL A 241 16.50 20.29 2.26
C VAL A 241 16.29 19.37 3.46
N GLU A 242 15.04 19.18 3.90
CA GLU A 242 14.72 18.27 5.00
C GLU A 242 15.12 16.82 4.69
N PHE A 243 14.95 16.37 3.44
CA PHE A 243 15.41 15.06 2.99
C PHE A 243 16.94 14.94 2.99
N LEU A 244 17.66 15.97 2.55
CA LEU A 244 19.12 15.96 2.56
C LEU A 244 19.68 16.02 4.00
N ASN A 245 18.98 16.70 4.91
CA ASN A 245 19.38 16.80 6.32
C ASN A 245 19.23 15.47 7.07
N ASP A 246 18.12 14.74 6.86
CA ASP A 246 17.90 13.42 7.47
C ASP A 246 17.16 12.47 6.51
N PRO A 247 17.89 11.87 5.53
CA PRO A 247 17.28 10.96 4.57
C PRO A 247 16.76 9.69 5.23
N GLU A 248 17.38 9.27 6.35
CA GLU A 248 16.97 8.09 7.09
C GLU A 248 15.57 8.29 7.69
N HIS A 249 15.36 9.42 8.38
CA HIS A 249 14.05 9.75 8.94
C HIS A 249 13.00 9.94 7.85
N LYS A 250 13.30 10.69 6.78
CA LYS A 250 12.35 10.88 5.69
C LYS A 250 11.99 9.57 4.98
N MET A 251 12.93 8.64 4.85
CA MET A 251 12.64 7.31 4.30
C MET A 251 11.70 6.50 5.20
N ARG A 252 11.86 6.60 6.53
CA ARG A 252 10.92 5.99 7.49
C ARG A 252 9.53 6.59 7.36
N VAL A 253 9.41 7.92 7.31
CA VAL A 253 8.12 8.62 7.17
C VAL A 253 7.45 8.25 5.84
N PHE A 254 8.21 8.23 4.74
CA PHE A 254 7.69 7.84 3.44
C PHE A 254 7.12 6.42 3.45
N LEU A 255 7.92 5.46 3.90
CA LEU A 255 7.58 4.03 3.91
C LEU A 255 6.60 3.62 5.03
N SER A 256 6.10 4.57 5.82
CA SER A 256 5.10 4.33 6.87
C SER A 256 3.86 5.20 6.68
N SER A 257 3.79 6.37 7.32
CA SER A 257 2.62 7.26 7.28
C SER A 257 2.30 7.71 5.87
N TYR A 258 3.29 8.16 5.08
CA TYR A 258 2.96 8.76 3.79
C TYR A 258 2.30 7.76 2.82
N ILE A 259 2.87 6.56 2.65
CA ILE A 259 2.24 5.54 1.79
C ILE A 259 0.86 5.12 2.29
N ARG A 260 0.58 5.23 3.59
CA ARG A 260 -0.72 4.95 4.17
C ARG A 260 -1.71 6.08 3.89
N GLN A 261 -1.31 7.32 4.15
CA GLN A 261 -2.12 8.52 3.91
C GLN A 261 -2.49 8.67 2.43
N GLN A 262 -1.55 8.37 1.52
CA GLN A 262 -1.81 8.38 0.08
C GLN A 262 -2.55 7.13 -0.43
N GLY A 263 -2.93 6.20 0.47
CA GLY A 263 -3.61 4.96 0.11
C GLY A 263 -2.79 3.97 -0.71
N LEU A 264 -1.47 4.20 -0.85
CA LEU A 264 -0.56 3.32 -1.57
C LEU A 264 -0.39 1.98 -0.85
N ILE A 265 -0.60 1.96 0.47
CA ILE A 265 -0.49 0.76 1.31
C ILE A 265 -1.54 -0.32 0.96
N TRP A 266 -2.66 0.07 0.34
CA TRP A 266 -3.79 -0.83 0.05
C TRP A 266 -3.60 -1.68 -1.22
N THR A 267 -2.51 -1.47 -1.94
CA THR A 267 -2.17 -2.24 -3.13
C THR A 267 -0.90 -3.05 -2.89
N ASP A 268 -1.02 -4.38 -2.81
CA ASP A 268 0.12 -5.30 -2.58
C ASP A 268 1.33 -5.02 -3.47
N LYS A 269 1.06 -4.72 -4.74
CA LYS A 269 2.10 -4.42 -5.73
C LYS A 269 2.98 -3.25 -5.30
N ASN A 270 2.39 -2.23 -4.68
CA ASN A 270 3.12 -1.05 -4.19
C ASN A 270 4.03 -1.41 -3.01
N LEU A 271 3.58 -2.29 -2.11
CA LEU A 271 4.35 -2.73 -0.94
C LEU A 271 5.63 -3.48 -1.33
N VAL A 272 5.61 -4.17 -2.47
CA VAL A 272 6.80 -4.83 -3.04
C VAL A 272 7.61 -3.84 -3.87
N THR A 273 6.95 -3.02 -4.68
CA THR A 273 7.58 -2.17 -5.70
C THR A 273 8.30 -0.97 -5.09
N ILE A 274 7.65 -0.25 -4.17
CA ILE A 274 8.16 1.01 -3.63
C ILE A 274 9.51 0.81 -2.91
N PRO A 275 9.64 -0.09 -1.92
CA PRO A 275 10.93 -0.26 -1.23
C PRO A 275 12.04 -0.74 -2.16
N ARG A 276 11.74 -1.57 -3.17
CA ARG A 276 12.73 -2.00 -4.18
C ARG A 276 13.19 -0.84 -5.05
N LEU A 277 12.26 -0.01 -5.50
CA LEU A 277 12.56 1.17 -6.30
C LEU A 277 13.47 2.14 -5.54
N LEU A 278 13.19 2.38 -4.25
CA LEU A 278 14.00 3.24 -3.40
C LEU A 278 15.38 2.65 -3.10
N ASP A 279 15.51 1.33 -2.92
CA ASP A 279 16.83 0.67 -2.78
C ASP A 279 17.71 0.94 -4.01
N PHE A 280 17.16 0.81 -5.22
CA PHE A 280 17.88 1.16 -6.45
C PHE A 280 18.27 2.64 -6.51
N PHE A 281 17.38 3.54 -6.12
CA PHE A 281 17.66 4.97 -6.15
C PHE A 281 18.75 5.37 -5.16
N VAL A 282 18.65 4.94 -3.90
CA VAL A 282 19.65 5.27 -2.88
C VAL A 282 21.01 4.64 -3.21
N ARG A 283 21.05 3.39 -3.69
CA ARG A 283 22.29 2.78 -4.18
C ARG A 283 22.87 3.53 -5.38
N PHE A 284 22.02 4.05 -6.27
CA PHE A 284 22.47 4.88 -7.38
C PHE A 284 23.12 6.17 -6.88
N LEU A 285 22.53 6.86 -5.88
CA LEU A 285 23.13 8.05 -5.28
C LEU A 285 24.52 7.76 -4.70
N LEU A 286 24.64 6.68 -3.93
CA LEU A 286 25.90 6.25 -3.31
C LEU A 286 26.95 5.82 -4.35
N ARG A 287 26.57 4.98 -5.32
CA ARG A 287 27.50 4.45 -6.33
C ARG A 287 28.09 5.54 -7.21
N ASN A 288 27.27 6.50 -7.62
CA ASN A 288 27.72 7.58 -8.50
C ASN A 288 28.34 8.76 -7.73
N ARG A 289 28.45 8.65 -6.40
CA ARG A 289 28.98 9.71 -5.53
C ARG A 289 28.33 11.06 -5.84
N VAL A 290 27.01 11.07 -5.95
CA VAL A 290 26.22 12.31 -6.16
C VAL A 290 26.58 13.33 -5.08
N PHE A 291 26.76 12.83 -3.86
CA PHE A 291 27.27 13.56 -2.71
C PHE A 291 28.64 12.97 -2.31
N PRO A 292 29.76 13.54 -2.77
CA PRO A 292 31.09 13.13 -2.36
C PRO A 292 31.40 13.48 -0.90
N GLU A 293 30.58 14.31 -0.24
CA GLU A 293 30.77 14.70 1.14
C GLU A 293 30.40 13.54 2.09
N PRO A 294 31.26 13.22 3.08
CA PRO A 294 31.04 12.07 3.97
C PRO A 294 29.81 12.25 4.88
N GLU A 295 29.33 13.49 5.04
CA GLU A 295 28.14 13.83 5.83
C GLU A 295 26.87 13.17 5.27
N PHE A 296 26.79 13.00 3.94
CA PHE A 296 25.63 12.40 3.29
C PHE A 296 25.75 10.87 3.17
N GLU A 297 26.96 10.33 3.02
CA GLU A 297 27.18 8.90 2.78
C GLU A 297 26.60 8.02 3.90
N ARG A 298 26.83 8.40 5.17
CA ARG A 298 26.38 7.63 6.33
C ARG A 298 24.85 7.60 6.48
N PRO A 299 24.13 8.74 6.44
CA PRO A 299 22.66 8.75 6.46
C PRO A 299 22.01 7.99 5.29
N PHE A 300 22.53 8.12 4.07
CA PHE A 300 22.02 7.34 2.92
C PHE A 300 22.27 5.84 3.08
N THR A 301 23.41 5.44 3.67
CA THR A 301 23.68 4.03 3.99
C THR A 301 22.67 3.51 5.01
N ARG A 302 22.37 4.27 6.07
CA ARG A 302 21.34 3.88 7.05
C ARG A 302 19.93 3.84 6.46
N SER A 303 19.65 4.68 5.46
CA SER A 303 18.39 4.63 4.71
C SER A 303 18.21 3.29 3.99
N LEU A 304 19.29 2.64 3.54
CA LEU A 304 19.22 1.29 3.00
C LEU A 304 18.80 0.25 4.04
N ASP A 305 19.19 0.40 5.30
CA ASP A 305 18.75 -0.49 6.38
C ASP A 305 17.24 -0.36 6.62
N VAL A 306 16.72 0.87 6.59
CA VAL A 306 15.27 1.15 6.67
C VAL A 306 14.53 0.54 5.47
N ILE A 307 15.05 0.72 4.26
CA ILE A 307 14.45 0.16 3.05
C ILE A 307 14.46 -1.38 3.10
N ALA A 308 15.56 -1.99 3.56
CA ALA A 308 15.67 -3.44 3.70
C ALA A 308 14.69 -4.00 4.74
N LEU A 309 14.44 -3.25 5.82
CA LEU A 309 13.40 -3.58 6.79
C LEU A 309 12.00 -3.48 6.15
N ALA A 310 11.70 -2.39 5.45
CA ALA A 310 10.42 -2.18 4.78
C ALA A 310 10.12 -3.24 3.70
N GLN A 311 11.15 -3.70 2.96
CA GLN A 311 11.01 -4.81 2.00
C GLN A 311 10.52 -6.11 2.65
N LYS A 312 10.76 -6.30 3.95
CA LYS A 312 10.27 -7.45 4.72
C LYS A 312 8.92 -7.12 5.34
N GLU A 313 8.83 -6.03 6.10
CA GLU A 313 7.67 -5.72 6.93
C GLU A 313 6.44 -5.33 6.14
N LEU A 314 6.56 -4.50 5.08
CA LEU A 314 5.38 -4.04 4.33
C LEU A 314 4.65 -5.20 3.64
N ILE A 315 5.38 -6.17 3.11
CA ILE A 315 4.78 -7.37 2.51
C ILE A 315 4.04 -8.18 3.59
N LEU A 316 4.62 -8.28 4.79
CA LEU A 316 3.97 -8.96 5.91
C LEU A 316 2.71 -8.20 6.36
N THR A 317 2.71 -6.87 6.36
CA THR A 317 1.52 -6.06 6.68
C THR A 317 0.33 -6.42 5.80
N SER A 318 0.50 -6.52 4.48
CA SER A 318 -0.60 -6.94 3.60
C SER A 318 -1.05 -8.38 3.85
N LYS A 319 -0.09 -9.31 4.04
CA LYS A 319 -0.42 -10.71 4.34
C LYS A 319 -1.21 -10.84 5.64
N ILE A 320 -0.81 -10.12 6.68
CA ILE A 320 -1.52 -10.09 7.97
C ILE A 320 -2.91 -9.48 7.81
N ALA A 321 -3.03 -8.35 7.10
CA ALA A 321 -4.32 -7.69 6.89
C ALA A 321 -5.33 -8.56 6.11
N LYS A 322 -4.83 -9.50 5.29
CA LYS A 322 -5.66 -10.49 4.59
C LYS A 322 -5.97 -11.73 5.43
N GLN A 323 -5.08 -12.08 6.37
CA GLN A 323 -5.25 -13.23 7.25
C GLN A 323 -6.12 -12.91 8.47
N LEU A 324 -6.14 -11.66 8.93
CA LEU A 324 -6.84 -11.22 10.12
C LEU A 324 -8.10 -10.38 9.77
N PRO A 325 -9.23 -10.55 10.49
CA PRO A 325 -9.47 -11.56 11.52
C PRO A 325 -9.45 -12.98 10.93
N ASP A 326 -8.80 -13.90 11.64
CA ASP A 326 -8.67 -15.27 11.19
C ASP A 326 -10.01 -16.03 11.28
N ASP A 327 -9.98 -17.26 10.80
CA ASP A 327 -11.15 -18.14 10.77
C ASP A 327 -11.71 -18.41 12.19
N PHE A 328 -10.85 -18.55 13.21
CA PHE A 328 -11.25 -18.68 14.61
C PHE A 328 -11.99 -17.44 15.14
N ALA A 329 -11.43 -16.25 14.89
CA ALA A 329 -12.05 -15.00 15.28
C ALA A 329 -13.39 -14.77 14.56
N ARG A 330 -13.51 -15.15 13.29
CA ARG A 330 -14.77 -15.15 12.54
C ARG A 330 -15.79 -16.14 13.11
N ALA A 331 -15.35 -17.30 13.58
CA ALA A 331 -16.21 -18.23 14.30
C ALA A 331 -16.70 -17.64 15.63
N CYS A 332 -15.82 -16.99 16.39
CA CYS A 332 -16.17 -16.29 17.64
C CYS A 332 -17.22 -15.20 17.38
N LYS A 333 -17.05 -14.41 16.31
CA LYS A 333 -18.02 -13.41 15.85
C LYS A 333 -19.36 -14.05 15.48
N SER A 334 -19.35 -15.21 14.82
CA SER A 334 -20.58 -15.94 14.46
C SER A 334 -21.31 -16.47 15.69
N LEU A 335 -20.57 -16.88 16.72
CA LEU A 335 -21.11 -17.41 17.97
C LEU A 335 -21.70 -16.32 18.87
N TRP A 336 -20.98 -15.21 19.03
CA TRP A 336 -21.33 -14.16 19.99
C TRP A 336 -21.88 -12.89 19.34
N GLY A 337 -22.03 -12.85 18.03
CA GLY A 337 -22.42 -11.67 17.27
C GLY A 337 -21.29 -10.65 17.10
N GLN A 338 -21.52 -9.67 16.23
CA GLN A 338 -20.59 -8.57 15.99
C GLN A 338 -20.53 -7.63 17.20
N ARG A 339 -19.34 -7.47 17.80
CA ARG A 339 -19.13 -6.62 19.00
C ARG A 339 -18.57 -5.24 18.69
N ALA A 340 -17.88 -5.11 17.57
CA ALA A 340 -17.46 -3.84 17.01
C ALA A 340 -18.71 -3.03 16.66
N GLU A 341 -18.62 -1.70 16.84
CA GLU A 341 -19.46 -0.79 16.07
C GLU A 341 -19.26 -1.16 14.60
N GLY A 342 -20.23 -1.86 14.02
CA GLY A 342 -20.14 -2.17 12.59
C GLY A 342 -20.02 -0.88 11.81
N TYR A 343 -19.60 -1.00 10.55
CA TYR A 343 -20.01 0.00 9.57
C TYR A 343 -21.53 0.06 9.67
N LYS A 344 -22.08 1.04 10.40
CA LYS A 344 -23.48 1.39 10.27
C LYS A 344 -23.54 1.76 8.80
N PRO A 345 -24.18 0.97 7.92
CA PRO A 345 -24.44 1.46 6.58
C PRO A 345 -25.00 2.86 6.83
N LEU A 346 -24.37 3.90 6.26
CA LEU A 346 -24.99 5.22 6.20
C LEU A 346 -26.41 4.90 5.82
N ALA A 347 -27.35 5.07 6.77
CA ALA A 347 -28.70 4.59 6.60
C ALA A 347 -29.07 5.10 5.23
N GLY A 348 -29.28 4.17 4.29
CA GLY A 348 -29.56 4.56 2.93
C GLY A 348 -30.63 5.62 3.05
N ILE A 349 -30.54 6.67 2.26
CA ILE A 349 -31.75 7.39 1.89
C ILE A 349 -32.60 6.32 1.21
N VAL A 350 -33.26 5.50 2.02
CA VAL A 350 -34.37 4.66 1.65
C VAL A 350 -35.42 5.72 1.43
N LEU A 351 -35.48 6.21 0.18
CA LEU A 351 -36.72 6.71 -0.34
C LEU A 351 -37.74 5.63 0.02
N ASP A 352 -38.63 5.96 0.96
CA ASP A 352 -39.76 5.14 1.36
C ASP A 352 -40.61 4.90 0.11
N VAL A 353 -40.22 3.93 -0.70
CA VAL A 353 -41.11 3.27 -1.64
C VAL A 353 -41.84 2.26 -0.79
N GLN A 354 -42.96 2.71 -0.21
CA GLN A 354 -43.89 1.80 0.45
C GLN A 354 -44.30 0.73 -0.58
N PRO A 355 -44.11 -0.57 -0.29
CA PRO A 355 -44.75 -1.60 -1.06
C PRO A 355 -46.24 -1.63 -0.68
N ASP A 356 -47.08 -1.12 -1.58
CA ASP A 356 -48.51 -1.41 -1.60
C ASP A 356 -48.68 -2.90 -1.91
N ASP A 357 -48.76 -3.75 -0.89
CA ASP A 357 -49.36 -5.07 -0.99
C ASP A 357 -49.90 -5.51 0.38
N LYS A 358 -51.21 -5.28 0.58
CA LYS A 358 -52.00 -5.89 1.65
C LYS A 358 -52.37 -7.32 1.27
N PRO A 359 -52.20 -8.32 2.15
CA PRO A 359 -53.00 -9.53 2.09
C PRO A 359 -54.38 -9.27 2.72
N GLU A 360 -55.44 -9.59 2.00
CA GLU A 360 -56.80 -9.69 2.53
C GLU A 360 -56.87 -10.82 3.56
N GLU A 361 -57.25 -10.50 4.80
CA GLU A 361 -57.72 -11.49 5.76
C GLU A 361 -59.11 -11.05 6.25
N ASP A 362 -60.11 -11.73 5.69
CA ASP A 362 -61.50 -11.71 6.10
C ASP A 362 -61.63 -12.18 7.55
N GLY A 363 -62.34 -11.43 8.39
CA GLY A 363 -62.81 -11.98 9.67
C GLY A 363 -63.11 -10.98 10.77
N GLU A 364 -64.33 -10.46 10.75
CA GLU A 364 -65.12 -10.28 11.97
C GLU A 364 -64.64 -9.20 12.96
N ARG A 365 -65.16 -7.97 12.81
CA ARG A 365 -65.72 -7.15 13.91
C ARG A 365 -66.36 -5.88 13.37
N ASP A 366 -67.52 -6.06 12.77
CA ASP A 366 -68.51 -5.01 12.64
C ASP A 366 -69.18 -4.71 14.00
N ALA A 367 -69.60 -3.45 14.12
CA ALA A 367 -70.45 -2.89 15.18
C ALA A 367 -69.75 -2.39 16.45
N LYS A 368 -68.83 -1.42 16.33
CA LYS A 368 -68.72 -0.33 17.33
C LYS A 368 -67.99 0.95 16.93
N ARG A 369 -67.97 1.32 15.64
CA ARG A 369 -67.43 2.62 15.21
C ARG A 369 -68.21 3.19 14.03
N ALA A 370 -69.48 3.49 14.26
CA ALA A 370 -70.36 4.17 13.29
C ALA A 370 -70.92 5.47 13.88
N LYS A 371 -70.06 6.27 14.54
CA LYS A 371 -70.51 7.58 15.06
C LYS A 371 -69.45 8.67 15.31
N LEU A 372 -68.27 8.60 14.69
CA LEU A 372 -67.29 9.69 14.80
C LEU A 372 -66.44 9.91 13.51
N ASP A 373 -66.95 9.56 12.33
CA ASP A 373 -66.27 9.86 11.05
C ASP A 373 -67.19 10.68 10.14
N ALA A 374 -67.48 11.92 10.57
CA ALA A 374 -68.15 12.91 9.72
C ALA A 374 -67.67 14.36 9.94
N GLU A 375 -66.71 14.62 10.84
CA GLU A 375 -66.25 16.00 11.12
C GLU A 375 -64.73 16.23 11.05
N ASP A 376 -63.89 15.23 10.77
CA ASP A 376 -62.41 15.42 10.74
C ASP A 376 -61.73 15.24 9.36
N GLU A 377 -62.47 15.02 8.27
CA GLU A 377 -61.87 14.93 6.91
C GLU A 377 -61.95 16.22 6.07
N ALA A 378 -62.28 17.37 6.68
CA ALA A 378 -62.31 18.67 6.00
C ALA A 378 -61.22 19.66 6.46
N ARG A 379 -60.25 19.25 7.27
CA ARG A 379 -59.28 20.18 7.89
C ARG A 379 -57.79 19.83 7.73
N VAL A 380 -57.42 18.95 6.80
CA VAL A 380 -56.00 18.60 6.55
C VAL A 380 -55.68 18.51 5.06
N LYS A 381 -56.08 19.50 4.25
CA LYS A 381 -55.68 19.53 2.83
C LYS A 381 -55.13 20.83 2.26
N ASP A 382 -55.06 21.92 3.01
CA ASP A 382 -54.56 23.19 2.45
C ASP A 382 -53.37 23.83 3.17
N GLU A 383 -52.91 23.33 4.34
CA GLU A 383 -51.82 24.00 5.08
C GLU A 383 -50.40 23.52 4.66
N ASP A 384 -50.23 22.29 4.15
CA ASP A 384 -48.87 21.76 3.86
C ASP A 384 -48.41 21.95 2.39
N ILE A 385 -49.30 22.34 1.47
CA ILE A 385 -48.94 22.56 0.05
C ILE A 385 -48.41 24.00 -0.17
N ASP A 386 -48.91 24.96 0.59
CA ASP A 386 -48.48 26.36 0.49
C ASP A 386 -47.07 26.55 1.05
N ASP A 387 -46.68 25.81 2.10
CA ASP A 387 -45.31 25.87 2.65
C ASP A 387 -44.26 25.31 1.69
N VAL A 388 -44.59 24.27 0.92
CA VAL A 388 -43.68 23.71 -0.11
C VAL A 388 -43.57 24.67 -1.30
N LYS A 389 -44.66 25.35 -1.68
CA LYS A 389 -44.63 26.36 -2.74
C LYS A 389 -43.83 27.59 -2.33
N ILE A 390 -43.98 28.06 -1.09
CA ILE A 390 -43.21 29.17 -0.54
C ILE A 390 -41.72 28.83 -0.49
N ALA A 391 -41.35 27.59 -0.14
CA ALA A 391 -39.95 27.14 -0.13
C ALA A 391 -39.35 27.05 -1.55
N VAL A 392 -40.13 26.59 -2.54
CA VAL A 392 -39.70 26.52 -3.94
C VAL A 392 -39.58 27.92 -4.56
N ASP A 393 -40.51 28.83 -4.27
CA ASP A 393 -40.46 30.21 -4.76
C ASP A 393 -39.32 31.00 -4.09
N GLN A 394 -39.06 30.79 -2.79
CA GLN A 394 -37.87 31.36 -2.11
C GLN A 394 -36.56 30.82 -2.69
N PHE A 395 -36.50 29.53 -3.04
CA PHE A 395 -35.33 28.94 -3.67
C PHE A 395 -35.13 29.44 -5.12
N GLU A 396 -36.21 29.64 -5.88
CA GLU A 396 -36.14 30.26 -7.22
C GLU A 396 -35.75 31.76 -7.16
N GLU A 397 -36.16 32.50 -6.12
CA GLU A 397 -35.71 33.88 -5.90
C GLU A 397 -34.25 33.95 -5.44
N GLU A 398 -33.77 33.02 -4.61
CA GLU A 398 -32.35 32.91 -4.25
C GLU A 398 -31.48 32.52 -5.46
N LEU A 399 -31.97 31.66 -6.35
CA LEU A 399 -31.28 31.29 -7.59
C LEU A 399 -31.28 32.44 -8.61
N LYS A 400 -32.37 33.22 -8.71
CA LYS A 400 -32.42 34.44 -9.54
C LYS A 400 -31.54 35.55 -8.99
N ALA A 401 -31.46 35.72 -7.67
CA ALA A 401 -30.53 36.64 -7.02
C ALA A 401 -29.06 36.22 -7.26
N SER A 402 -28.83 34.93 -7.52
CA SER A 402 -27.54 34.35 -7.89
C SER A 402 -27.31 34.27 -9.41
N ASN A 403 -28.19 34.86 -10.22
CA ASN A 403 -28.10 34.90 -11.68
C ASN A 403 -28.06 33.51 -12.36
N VAL A 404 -28.72 32.50 -11.77
CA VAL A 404 -28.83 31.14 -12.30
C VAL A 404 -30.20 30.93 -12.97
N GLU A 405 -30.23 30.72 -14.29
CA GLU A 405 -31.45 30.30 -15.01
C GLU A 405 -31.69 28.79 -14.84
N VAL A 406 -32.82 28.41 -14.24
CA VAL A 406 -33.24 27.01 -14.10
C VAL A 406 -33.91 26.55 -15.39
N LEU A 407 -33.24 25.69 -16.17
CA LEU A 407 -33.81 25.04 -17.35
C LEU A 407 -34.82 23.96 -16.93
N LYS A 408 -36.08 24.11 -17.32
CA LYS A 408 -37.14 23.13 -17.06
C LYS A 408 -36.93 21.89 -17.92
N VAL A 409 -36.97 20.72 -17.28
CA VAL A 409 -36.73 19.40 -17.90
C VAL A 409 -37.66 19.13 -19.10
N ASP A 410 -38.85 19.75 -19.11
CA ASP A 410 -39.84 19.62 -20.18
C ASP A 410 -39.42 20.29 -21.51
N ASP A 411 -38.39 21.15 -21.50
CA ASP A 411 -37.87 21.81 -22.70
C ASP A 411 -36.71 21.02 -23.35
N ILE A 412 -36.07 20.10 -22.61
CA ILE A 412 -35.00 19.24 -23.11
C ILE A 412 -35.56 18.06 -23.93
N LEU A 413 -36.78 17.61 -23.62
CA LEU A 413 -37.42 16.46 -24.27
C LEU A 413 -38.09 16.77 -25.62
N LYS A 414 -38.15 18.04 -26.04
CA LYS A 414 -38.81 18.43 -27.31
C LYS A 414 -37.87 18.49 -28.52
N ASP A 415 -36.56 18.33 -28.34
CA ASP A 415 -35.58 18.64 -29.39
C ASP A 415 -34.90 17.38 -29.97
N ALA A 416 -35.61 16.71 -30.89
CA ALA A 416 -35.24 15.42 -31.46
C ALA A 416 -33.89 15.40 -32.23
N LYS A 417 -33.38 16.56 -32.67
CA LYS A 417 -32.12 16.67 -33.44
C LYS A 417 -30.86 16.48 -32.58
N LYS A 418 -30.94 16.68 -31.26
CA LYS A 418 -29.79 16.48 -30.35
C LYS A 418 -29.54 15.01 -30.00
N LEU A 419 -30.53 14.14 -30.22
CA LEU A 419 -30.42 12.70 -29.94
C LEU A 419 -29.76 11.91 -31.08
N GLU A 420 -29.86 12.36 -32.34
CA GLU A 420 -29.18 11.72 -33.48
C GLU A 420 -27.66 11.92 -33.47
N ALA A 421 -27.17 13.10 -33.07
CA ALA A 421 -25.73 13.42 -33.05
C ALA A 421 -24.90 12.60 -32.02
N ILE A 422 -25.58 11.99 -31.04
CA ILE A 422 -24.95 11.16 -30.00
C ILE A 422 -24.76 9.72 -30.49
N ARG A 423 -25.54 9.27 -31.49
CA ARG A 423 -25.56 7.86 -31.94
C ARG A 423 -24.46 7.53 -32.95
N ASP A 424 -23.95 8.52 -33.67
CA ASP A 424 -22.96 8.33 -34.76
C ASP A 424 -21.50 8.22 -34.28
N ASN A 425 -21.21 8.37 -32.98
CA ASN A 425 -19.84 8.47 -32.46
C ASN A 425 -19.32 7.23 -31.68
N LEU A 426 -19.87 6.03 -31.91
CA LEU A 426 -19.43 4.81 -31.23
C LEU A 426 -18.88 3.73 -32.18
N ASN A 427 -17.55 3.84 -32.41
CA ASN A 427 -16.54 2.79 -32.71
C ASN A 427 -16.56 2.04 -34.07
N PRO A 428 -15.49 1.31 -34.50
CA PRO A 428 -14.09 1.20 -34.02
C PRO A 428 -13.01 1.29 -35.16
N ASP A 429 -11.79 1.75 -34.89
CA ASP A 429 -10.56 1.25 -35.56
C ASP A 429 -9.30 1.91 -34.97
N ILE A 430 -8.46 1.10 -34.32
CA ILE A 430 -7.07 1.44 -33.96
C ILE A 430 -6.19 0.53 -34.80
N ASP A 431 -5.67 1.07 -35.89
CA ASP A 431 -4.41 0.62 -36.46
C ASP A 431 -3.78 1.78 -37.24
N THR A 432 -2.82 2.48 -36.63
CA THR A 432 -1.78 3.23 -37.35
C THR A 432 -0.65 3.61 -36.40
N VAL A 433 0.51 3.02 -36.67
CA VAL A 433 1.79 3.27 -36.00
C VAL A 433 2.38 4.62 -36.48
N PRO A 434 2.92 5.49 -35.60
CA PRO A 434 3.44 6.80 -36.02
C PRO A 434 4.75 6.78 -36.81
N ALA A 435 4.79 7.63 -37.83
CA ALA A 435 5.79 7.75 -38.89
C ALA A 435 7.09 8.51 -38.52
N TRP A 436 7.85 8.03 -37.53
CA TRP A 436 9.20 8.54 -37.25
C TRP A 436 10.33 7.54 -37.60
N ALA A 437 10.00 6.45 -38.30
CA ALA A 437 10.94 5.40 -38.70
C ALA A 437 11.27 5.39 -40.21
N LYS A 438 11.55 6.56 -40.80
CA LYS A 438 12.15 6.77 -42.13
C LYS A 438 12.98 8.05 -41.99
N ASP A 439 14.31 8.08 -42.05
CA ASP A 439 15.23 7.51 -43.02
C ASP A 439 16.60 7.27 -42.36
N GLU A 440 17.30 6.19 -42.72
CA GLU A 440 18.74 6.27 -43.04
C GLU A 440 19.17 5.00 -43.79
N SER A 441 19.56 5.23 -45.04
CA SER A 441 20.01 4.26 -46.02
C SER A 441 21.49 3.91 -45.79
N TRP A 442 21.79 2.64 -45.50
CA TRP A 442 23.05 1.98 -45.85
C TRP A 442 22.74 0.52 -46.26
N GLY A 443 23.00 0.17 -47.53
CA GLY A 443 22.72 -1.15 -48.15
C GLY A 443 23.66 -2.29 -47.69
N PRO A 444 23.79 -3.43 -48.42
CA PRO A 444 23.36 -3.70 -49.80
C PRO A 444 22.62 -5.04 -50.08
N SER A 445 21.89 -5.04 -51.20
CA SER A 445 21.67 -6.11 -52.21
C SER A 445 21.46 -7.57 -51.78
N ALA A 446 20.26 -8.10 -52.06
CA ALA A 446 20.06 -9.36 -52.79
C ALA A 446 18.57 -9.60 -53.11
N THR A 447 18.29 -10.02 -54.35
CA THR A 447 17.10 -10.78 -54.84
C THR A 447 15.71 -10.15 -54.63
N GLY A 448 14.90 -9.85 -55.65
CA GLY A 448 14.62 -10.62 -56.86
C GLY A 448 13.19 -11.16 -56.78
N GLU A 449 12.37 -10.75 -57.76
CA GLU A 449 11.11 -11.36 -58.20
C GLU A 449 9.78 -10.89 -57.60
N ALA A 450 8.80 -10.89 -58.52
CA ALA A 450 7.53 -10.19 -58.53
C ALA A 450 6.34 -11.14 -58.35
N ALA A 451 5.22 -10.58 -57.89
CA ALA A 451 3.83 -10.94 -58.19
C ALA A 451 2.96 -9.87 -57.52
N ASP A 452 2.27 -8.97 -58.21
CA ASP A 452 1.11 -9.14 -59.10
C ASP A 452 -0.15 -9.68 -58.38
N TRP A 453 -1.32 -9.21 -58.84
CA TRP A 453 -2.71 -9.40 -58.39
C TRP A 453 -3.16 -8.41 -57.28
N GLY A 454 -4.17 -7.56 -57.45
CA GLY A 454 -5.20 -7.43 -58.48
C GLY A 454 -6.48 -6.86 -57.85
N SER A 455 -6.77 -5.59 -58.16
CA SER A 455 -8.06 -5.14 -58.70
C SER A 455 -9.38 -5.67 -58.09
N SER A 456 -10.11 -4.70 -57.51
CA SER A 456 -11.51 -4.33 -57.82
C SER A 456 -12.66 -4.70 -56.89
N THR A 457 -13.59 -3.73 -56.90
CA THR A 457 -15.04 -3.78 -56.67
C THR A 457 -15.60 -3.46 -55.28
N ASN A 458 -15.99 -2.18 -55.16
CA ASN A 458 -17.18 -1.68 -54.48
C ASN A 458 -18.37 -2.66 -54.55
N THR A 459 -19.00 -2.98 -53.41
CA THR A 459 -20.45 -3.24 -53.34
C THR A 459 -20.97 -2.94 -51.93
N ALA A 460 -21.89 -1.97 -51.88
CA ALA A 460 -23.03 -1.77 -50.98
C ALA A 460 -22.97 -2.27 -49.51
N TRP A 461 -23.05 -1.31 -48.58
CA TRP A 461 -23.59 -1.53 -47.23
C TRP A 461 -24.85 -0.68 -47.08
N GLY A 462 -25.99 -1.35 -47.18
CA GLY A 462 -27.29 -0.84 -46.76
C GLY A 462 -27.90 -1.83 -45.78
N ASP A 463 -28.37 -1.26 -44.67
CA ASP A 463 -29.58 -1.64 -43.93
C ASP A 463 -29.65 -3.06 -43.31
N ASP A 464 -29.56 -3.13 -41.98
CA ASP A 464 -30.71 -3.61 -41.19
C ASP A 464 -30.50 -3.40 -39.68
N SER A 465 -31.38 -2.58 -39.09
CA SER A 465 -31.62 -2.52 -37.66
C SER A 465 -32.53 -3.67 -37.22
N VAL A 466 -31.97 -4.66 -36.51
CA VAL A 466 -32.74 -5.57 -35.65
C VAL A 466 -32.01 -5.72 -34.31
N TRP A 467 -32.33 -4.84 -33.35
CA TRP A 467 -31.94 -5.01 -31.94
C TRP A 467 -33.02 -5.81 -31.21
N GLY A 468 -32.95 -7.13 -31.37
CA GLY A 468 -33.50 -8.11 -30.42
C GLY A 468 -32.37 -9.07 -30.03
N PRO A 469 -32.35 -9.61 -28.80
CA PRO A 469 -31.28 -10.49 -28.37
C PRO A 469 -31.43 -11.84 -29.09
N THR A 470 -30.77 -12.01 -30.23
CA THR A 470 -30.51 -13.34 -30.76
C THR A 470 -29.41 -13.96 -29.90
N ALA A 471 -29.85 -14.86 -29.03
CA ALA A 471 -28.99 -15.87 -28.43
C ALA A 471 -28.36 -16.70 -29.55
N ASP A 472 -27.21 -16.25 -30.06
CA ASP A 472 -26.30 -17.10 -30.81
C ASP A 472 -25.00 -17.23 -30.02
N THR A 473 -25.09 -18.17 -29.09
CA THR A 473 -23.96 -18.90 -28.55
C THR A 473 -23.35 -19.69 -29.70
N THR A 474 -22.09 -19.45 -30.07
CA THR A 474 -21.14 -20.53 -30.42
C THR A 474 -19.74 -20.00 -30.75
N ASN A 475 -18.79 -20.35 -29.88
CA ASN A 475 -17.44 -20.80 -30.23
C ASN A 475 -16.38 -19.78 -30.72
N SER A 476 -16.21 -18.65 -30.03
CA SER A 476 -14.85 -18.15 -29.78
C SER A 476 -14.44 -18.63 -28.39
N ALA A 477 -13.53 -19.59 -28.33
CA ALA A 477 -12.78 -19.90 -27.11
C ALA A 477 -11.88 -18.69 -26.84
N ASP A 478 -12.47 -17.63 -26.28
CA ASP A 478 -11.74 -16.50 -25.74
C ASP A 478 -10.83 -17.04 -24.64
N GLU A 479 -9.53 -17.10 -24.95
CA GLU A 479 -8.55 -17.24 -23.88
C GLU A 479 -8.82 -16.10 -22.90
N PRO A 480 -9.08 -16.41 -21.61
CA PRO A 480 -9.35 -15.38 -20.63
C PRO A 480 -8.18 -14.41 -20.66
N ASP A 481 -8.45 -13.15 -20.98
CA ASP A 481 -7.45 -12.10 -21.00
C ASP A 481 -6.68 -12.21 -19.68
N PHE A 482 -5.41 -12.63 -19.77
CA PHE A 482 -4.58 -12.96 -18.60
C PHE A 482 -4.40 -11.75 -17.68
N TRP A 483 -4.74 -10.55 -18.17
CA TRP A 483 -4.72 -9.30 -17.43
C TRP A 483 -6.09 -8.89 -16.86
N ALA A 484 -7.18 -9.53 -17.27
CA ALA A 484 -8.49 -9.27 -16.70
C ALA A 484 -8.53 -9.78 -15.25
N PRO A 485 -8.89 -8.93 -14.26
CA PRO A 485 -9.07 -9.39 -12.90
C PRO A 485 -10.15 -10.47 -12.88
N ALA A 486 -9.93 -11.54 -12.09
CA ALA A 486 -10.94 -12.58 -11.92
C ALA A 486 -12.29 -11.93 -11.52
N PRO A 487 -13.42 -12.39 -12.08
CA PRO A 487 -14.73 -11.84 -11.73
C PRO A 487 -14.92 -11.89 -10.21
N ILE A 488 -15.25 -10.74 -9.63
CA ILE A 488 -15.45 -10.60 -8.18
C ILE A 488 -16.69 -11.43 -7.82
N ASP A 489 -16.49 -12.50 -7.07
CA ASP A 489 -17.57 -13.29 -6.51
C ASP A 489 -18.21 -12.51 -5.35
N TRP A 490 -19.45 -12.08 -5.55
CA TRP A 490 -20.23 -11.33 -4.55
C TRP A 490 -20.94 -12.24 -3.54
N THR A 491 -20.79 -13.56 -3.64
CA THR A 491 -21.37 -14.45 -2.64
C THR A 491 -20.63 -14.30 -1.31
N PRO A 492 -21.34 -14.00 -0.20
CA PRO A 492 -20.70 -13.93 1.09
C PRO A 492 -20.09 -15.29 1.43
N PRO A 493 -18.86 -15.33 1.98
CA PRO A 493 -18.25 -16.60 2.35
C PRO A 493 -19.14 -17.32 3.37
N PRO A 494 -19.23 -18.66 3.30
CA PRO A 494 -20.04 -19.42 4.23
C PRO A 494 -19.63 -19.13 5.68
N PRO A 495 -20.58 -19.12 6.63
CA PRO A 495 -20.29 -18.81 8.02
C PRO A 495 -19.29 -19.83 8.59
N VAL A 496 -18.21 -19.30 9.18
CA VAL A 496 -17.14 -20.12 9.76
C VAL A 496 -17.59 -20.63 11.14
N THR A 497 -17.42 -21.93 11.40
CA THR A 497 -17.84 -22.56 12.67
C THR A 497 -16.64 -23.08 13.46
N HIS A 498 -16.72 -23.02 14.79
CA HIS A 498 -15.67 -23.52 15.69
C HIS A 498 -15.40 -25.03 15.55
N PHE A 499 -16.33 -25.77 14.96
CA PHE A 499 -16.28 -27.23 14.85
C PHE A 499 -15.02 -27.72 14.13
N ARG A 500 -14.47 -26.91 13.20
CA ARG A 500 -13.23 -27.25 12.48
C ARG A 500 -12.02 -27.44 13.40
N TRP A 501 -11.91 -26.65 14.48
CA TRP A 501 -10.74 -26.68 15.38
C TRP A 501 -11.04 -27.38 16.70
N LEU A 502 -12.21 -27.10 17.28
CA LEU A 502 -12.58 -27.56 18.62
C LEU A 502 -13.54 -28.76 18.60
N GLY A 503 -14.05 -29.15 17.44
CA GLY A 503 -15.12 -30.14 17.34
C GLY A 503 -16.34 -29.76 18.20
N PRO A 504 -17.04 -30.72 18.82
CA PRO A 504 -18.04 -30.46 19.84
C PRO A 504 -17.38 -29.81 21.08
N THR A 505 -17.62 -28.52 21.29
CA THR A 505 -17.01 -27.74 22.38
C THR A 505 -18.05 -27.19 23.36
N ALA A 506 -17.65 -27.06 24.63
CA ALA A 506 -18.43 -26.39 25.67
C ALA A 506 -18.21 -24.87 25.73
N LEU A 507 -17.44 -24.30 24.79
CA LEU A 507 -17.13 -22.87 24.73
C LEU A 507 -18.38 -21.96 24.87
N PRO A 508 -19.48 -22.18 24.11
CA PRO A 508 -20.69 -21.34 24.23
C PRO A 508 -21.41 -21.42 25.58
N LEU A 509 -21.16 -22.49 26.35
CA LEU A 509 -21.83 -22.77 27.62
C LEU A 509 -21.01 -22.30 28.83
N THR A 510 -19.73 -22.01 28.63
CA THR A 510 -18.78 -21.69 29.70
C THR A 510 -18.22 -20.28 29.58
N HIS A 511 -18.24 -19.71 28.38
CA HIS A 511 -17.64 -18.43 28.06
C HIS A 511 -18.63 -17.49 27.36
N THR A 512 -18.51 -16.21 27.71
CA THR A 512 -19.23 -15.07 27.14
C THR A 512 -18.22 -13.99 26.76
N PRO A 513 -18.56 -13.05 25.86
CA PRO A 513 -17.77 -11.84 25.69
C PRO A 513 -17.63 -11.07 27.01
N GLY A 514 -16.40 -10.66 27.32
CA GLY A 514 -16.03 -9.80 28.45
C GLY A 514 -15.77 -8.36 28.00
N ALA A 515 -14.61 -7.81 28.37
CA ALA A 515 -14.20 -6.47 27.95
C ALA A 515 -14.12 -6.37 26.41
N VAL A 516 -14.71 -5.32 25.85
CA VAL A 516 -14.65 -5.00 24.41
C VAL A 516 -13.96 -3.66 24.24
N GLU A 517 -12.82 -3.67 23.55
CA GLU A 517 -11.94 -2.51 23.39
C GLU A 517 -11.59 -2.28 21.92
N VAL A 518 -11.64 -1.03 21.47
CA VAL A 518 -11.06 -0.57 20.21
C VAL A 518 -9.77 0.18 20.51
N SER A 519 -8.64 -0.30 20.00
CA SER A 519 -7.35 0.36 20.22
C SER A 519 -6.26 -0.10 19.26
N MET A 520 -5.18 0.69 19.18
CA MET A 520 -3.90 0.27 18.60
C MET A 520 -3.04 -0.44 19.65
N ARG A 521 -2.57 -1.63 19.32
CA ARG A 521 -1.73 -2.45 20.18
C ARG A 521 -0.47 -2.89 19.45
N ARG A 522 0.63 -3.09 20.18
CA ARG A 522 1.90 -3.60 19.63
C ARG A 522 2.15 -5.03 20.04
N ILE A 523 2.64 -5.86 19.11
CA ILE A 523 3.06 -7.23 19.39
C ILE A 523 4.27 -7.19 20.32
N LYS A 524 4.07 -7.61 21.57
CA LYS A 524 5.12 -7.73 22.59
C LYS A 524 5.82 -9.07 22.53
N ALA A 525 5.06 -10.14 22.36
CA ALA A 525 5.54 -11.51 22.22
C ALA A 525 4.48 -12.37 21.53
N PHE A 526 4.88 -13.52 20.99
CA PHE A 526 3.95 -14.55 20.55
C PHE A 526 4.56 -15.93 20.79
N SER A 527 3.71 -16.95 20.93
CA SER A 527 4.15 -18.33 21.07
C SER A 527 3.27 -19.26 20.23
N ALA A 528 3.93 -20.25 19.61
CA ALA A 528 3.26 -21.33 18.91
C ALA A 528 2.45 -22.20 19.90
N PRO A 529 1.39 -22.87 19.45
CA PRO A 529 0.69 -23.83 20.28
C PRO A 529 1.66 -24.92 20.80
N PRO A 530 1.39 -25.50 21.99
CA PRO A 530 2.18 -26.60 22.51
C PRO A 530 2.17 -27.80 21.55
N ALA A 531 3.24 -28.60 21.57
CA ALA A 531 3.36 -29.74 20.68
C ALA A 531 2.20 -30.76 20.90
N PRO A 532 1.70 -31.41 19.84
CA PRO A 532 0.48 -32.24 19.86
C PRO A 532 0.53 -33.51 20.74
N GLY A 533 1.61 -33.72 21.51
CA GLY A 533 1.77 -34.87 22.41
C GLY A 533 1.09 -34.72 23.77
N THR A 534 0.59 -33.53 24.13
CA THR A 534 -0.08 -33.26 25.41
C THR A 534 -1.57 -33.03 25.19
N ALA A 535 -2.32 -34.10 24.93
CA ALA A 535 -3.77 -33.99 24.77
C ALA A 535 -4.42 -33.38 26.04
N PRO A 536 -5.14 -32.26 25.92
CA PRO A 536 -5.87 -31.69 27.05
C PRO A 536 -6.99 -32.65 27.48
N LYS A 537 -7.44 -32.51 28.73
CA LYS A 537 -8.62 -33.23 29.21
C LYS A 537 -9.83 -32.80 28.38
N SER A 538 -10.71 -33.74 28.03
CA SER A 538 -11.94 -33.43 27.31
C SER A 538 -12.76 -32.35 28.06
N PRO A 539 -13.21 -31.29 27.38
CA PRO A 539 -14.03 -30.24 27.99
C PRO A 539 -15.44 -30.71 28.38
N LEU A 540 -15.90 -31.81 27.78
CA LEU A 540 -17.21 -32.43 27.99
C LEU A 540 -17.13 -33.55 29.03
N ALA A 541 -16.60 -33.26 30.22
CA ALA A 541 -16.55 -34.22 31.29
C ALA A 541 -17.99 -34.63 31.74
N PRO A 542 -18.20 -35.86 32.24
CA PRO A 542 -19.52 -36.33 32.68
C PRO A 542 -20.13 -35.50 33.82
N ASN A 543 -19.32 -34.69 34.52
CA ASN A 543 -19.77 -33.81 35.60
C ASN A 543 -20.22 -32.42 35.12
N GLY A 544 -20.41 -32.23 33.81
CA GLY A 544 -20.78 -30.96 33.20
C GLY A 544 -19.59 -30.24 32.53
N PRO A 545 -19.86 -29.11 31.87
CA PRO A 545 -18.84 -28.38 31.13
C PRO A 545 -17.85 -27.69 32.08
N ASP A 546 -16.56 -27.92 31.86
CA ASP A 546 -15.48 -27.35 32.67
C ASP A 546 -14.78 -26.21 31.93
N ALA A 547 -14.93 -24.97 32.42
CA ALA A 547 -14.30 -23.79 31.83
C ALA A 547 -12.76 -23.88 31.83
N ASP A 548 -12.15 -24.50 32.86
CA ASP A 548 -10.69 -24.68 32.90
C ASP A 548 -10.20 -25.62 31.79
N ALA A 549 -11.01 -26.61 31.42
CA ALA A 549 -10.70 -27.54 30.34
C ALA A 549 -10.85 -26.89 28.96
N VAL A 550 -11.86 -26.03 28.77
CA VAL A 550 -12.03 -25.23 27.55
C VAL A 550 -10.85 -24.28 27.35
N ASP A 551 -10.41 -23.54 28.38
CA ASP A 551 -9.25 -22.66 28.28
C ASP A 551 -7.96 -23.42 27.91
N ALA A 552 -7.76 -24.60 28.50
CA ALA A 552 -6.62 -25.46 28.17
C ALA A 552 -6.68 -25.99 26.73
N GLU A 553 -7.88 -26.27 26.21
CA GLU A 553 -8.08 -26.66 24.81
C GLU A 553 -7.78 -25.50 23.86
N LEU A 554 -8.26 -24.29 24.16
CA LEU A 554 -7.97 -23.08 23.39
C LEU A 554 -6.45 -22.80 23.32
N GLU A 555 -5.77 -22.79 24.47
CA GLU A 555 -4.31 -22.60 24.53
C GLU A 555 -3.53 -23.71 23.82
N HIS A 556 -4.10 -24.92 23.70
CA HIS A 556 -3.46 -26.04 23.02
C HIS A 556 -3.62 -25.96 21.49
N GLN A 557 -4.78 -25.52 21.00
CA GLN A 557 -5.08 -25.48 19.56
C GLN A 557 -4.56 -24.22 18.88
N PHE A 558 -4.54 -23.09 19.59
CA PHE A 558 -4.24 -21.79 19.02
C PHE A 558 -2.88 -21.27 19.48
N ALA A 559 -2.25 -20.47 18.61
CA ALA A 559 -1.11 -19.67 19.00
C ALA A 559 -1.57 -18.49 19.86
N THR A 560 -0.68 -18.00 20.73
CA THR A 560 -0.96 -16.85 21.59
C THR A 560 -0.10 -15.66 21.17
N ILE A 561 -0.70 -14.48 21.06
CA ILE A 561 -0.01 -13.20 20.84
C ILE A 561 -0.26 -12.30 22.04
N VAL A 562 0.81 -11.84 22.69
CA VAL A 562 0.72 -10.85 23.76
C VAL A 562 0.84 -9.47 23.13
N LEU A 563 -0.20 -8.65 23.28
CA LEU A 563 -0.30 -7.32 22.71
C LEU A 563 -0.28 -6.27 23.81
N ALA A 564 0.73 -5.40 23.79
CA ALA A 564 0.84 -4.27 24.72
C ALA A 564 0.11 -3.05 24.16
N PRO A 565 -0.42 -2.15 25.02
CA PRO A 565 -0.92 -0.84 24.59
C PRO A 565 0.14 -0.09 23.77
N TRP A 566 -0.26 0.48 22.63
CA TRP A 566 0.58 1.38 21.83
C TRP A 566 0.01 2.78 21.90
N LEU A 567 0.14 3.39 23.07
CA LEU A 567 -0.26 4.78 23.30
C LEU A 567 0.58 5.70 22.41
N ASP A 568 -0.02 6.82 21.99
CA ASP A 568 0.68 7.93 21.35
C ASP A 568 1.32 7.64 19.99
N TRP A 569 0.97 6.53 19.36
CA TRP A 569 1.52 6.13 18.06
C TRP A 569 1.28 7.17 16.95
N ASP A 570 0.23 7.98 17.10
CA ASP A 570 -0.22 8.99 16.13
C ASP A 570 -0.05 10.44 16.61
N ARG A 571 0.79 10.70 17.64
CA ARG A 571 0.96 12.05 18.21
C ARG A 571 1.35 13.13 17.19
N ALA A 572 2.08 12.74 16.14
CA ALA A 572 2.68 13.71 15.22
C ALA A 572 1.72 14.17 14.11
N GLN A 573 0.75 13.35 13.73
CA GLN A 573 -0.02 13.55 12.50
C GLN A 573 -1.53 13.58 12.73
N GLY A 574 -2.02 12.93 13.79
CA GLY A 574 -3.45 12.90 14.08
C GLY A 574 -4.26 12.31 12.93
N GLU A 575 -3.71 11.33 12.20
CA GLU A 575 -4.40 10.67 11.09
C GLU A 575 -5.58 9.82 11.59
N MET A 576 -5.40 9.15 12.73
CA MET A 576 -6.39 8.28 13.36
C MET A 576 -6.46 8.53 14.87
N PRO A 577 -6.92 9.73 15.26
CA PRO A 577 -6.98 10.13 16.67
C PRO A 577 -7.90 9.19 17.47
N HIS A 578 -8.90 8.61 16.83
CA HIS A 578 -9.84 7.65 17.43
C HIS A 578 -9.19 6.30 17.81
N LEU A 579 -8.00 5.97 17.30
CA LEU A 579 -7.23 4.78 17.67
C LEU A 579 -6.02 5.10 18.56
N ALA A 580 -5.67 6.37 18.73
CA ALA A 580 -4.53 6.80 19.53
C ALA A 580 -4.76 6.58 21.04
N THR A 581 -6.03 6.61 21.46
CA THR A 581 -6.44 6.30 22.83
C THR A 581 -7.41 5.13 22.80
N PRO A 582 -7.25 4.11 23.66
CA PRO A 582 -8.20 3.01 23.76
C PRO A 582 -9.62 3.49 24.08
N ARG A 583 -10.58 2.88 23.40
CA ARG A 583 -12.01 3.13 23.56
C ARG A 583 -12.73 1.84 23.97
N ILE A 584 -13.46 1.88 25.07
CA ILE A 584 -14.28 0.75 25.52
C ILE A 584 -15.67 0.90 24.91
N LEU A 585 -16.19 -0.17 24.30
CA LEU A 585 -17.50 -0.16 23.66
C LEU A 585 -18.62 -0.48 24.65
N ASP A 586 -19.84 -0.01 24.38
CA ASP A 586 -21.03 -0.29 25.19
C ASP A 586 -21.38 -1.79 25.27
N THR A 587 -20.89 -2.58 24.31
CA THR A 587 -21.05 -4.04 24.29
C THR A 587 -20.12 -4.77 25.28
N SER A 588 -19.20 -4.03 25.91
CA SER A 588 -18.26 -4.52 26.92
C SER A 588 -18.98 -5.01 28.18
N ARG A 589 -18.48 -6.10 28.76
CA ARG A 589 -18.95 -6.68 30.02
C ARG A 589 -17.81 -6.83 31.02
N GLY A 590 -18.13 -6.61 32.29
CA GLY A 590 -17.18 -6.78 33.39
C GLY A 590 -16.56 -5.47 33.86
N PRO A 591 -15.74 -5.54 34.93
CA PRO A 591 -15.13 -4.35 35.49
C PRO A 591 -14.04 -3.80 34.56
N ILE A 592 -14.11 -2.49 34.29
CA ILE A 592 -13.11 -1.73 33.54
C ILE A 592 -12.49 -0.71 34.50
N ARG A 593 -11.18 -0.51 34.42
CA ARG A 593 -10.47 0.53 35.17
C ARG A 593 -10.39 1.83 34.37
N GLY A 594 -10.52 2.96 35.06
CA GLY A 594 -10.45 4.31 34.48
C GLY A 594 -11.81 4.98 34.31
N VAL A 595 -11.77 6.29 34.05
CA VAL A 595 -12.98 7.07 33.76
C VAL A 595 -13.29 6.91 32.27
N ILE A 596 -14.44 6.32 31.98
CA ILE A 596 -14.95 6.19 30.61
C ILE A 596 -15.66 7.51 30.26
N GLY A 597 -15.06 8.28 29.35
CA GLY A 597 -15.65 9.50 28.82
C GLY A 597 -16.90 9.23 27.95
N PRO A 598 -17.62 10.28 27.51
CA PRO A 598 -18.89 10.17 26.77
C PRO A 598 -18.79 9.41 25.44
N GLU A 599 -17.59 9.25 24.88
CA GLU A 599 -17.34 8.46 23.66
C GLU A 599 -16.68 7.11 23.95
N GLY A 600 -16.72 6.60 25.19
CA GLY A 600 -16.04 5.36 25.55
C GLY A 600 -14.52 5.51 25.74
N ARG A 601 -13.97 6.72 25.55
CA ARG A 601 -12.53 7.01 25.67
C ARG A 601 -12.09 6.85 27.12
N VAL A 602 -11.01 6.11 27.35
CA VAL A 602 -10.48 5.92 28.70
C VAL A 602 -9.46 7.00 29.02
N GLU A 603 -9.77 7.82 30.04
CA GLU A 603 -8.85 8.82 30.56
C GLU A 603 -8.08 8.28 31.77
N PRO A 604 -6.80 8.68 31.92
CA PRO A 604 -6.03 8.33 33.10
C PRO A 604 -6.68 8.96 34.35
N GLU A 605 -6.81 8.18 35.42
CA GLU A 605 -7.29 8.72 36.70
C GLU A 605 -6.32 9.80 37.20
N GLU A 606 -6.75 11.07 37.26
CA GLU A 606 -5.92 12.21 37.68
C GLU A 606 -5.37 12.07 39.12
N ASN A 607 -5.97 11.18 39.92
CA ASN A 607 -5.59 10.92 41.30
C ASN A 607 -5.08 9.48 41.48
N GLY A 608 -3.85 9.22 41.03
CA GLY A 608 -3.17 7.90 41.01
C GLY A 608 -2.93 7.18 42.34
N ASN A 609 -3.72 7.45 43.39
CA ASN A 609 -3.69 6.75 44.67
C ASN A 609 -4.87 5.77 44.87
N GLY A 610 -5.74 5.60 43.87
CA GLY A 610 -6.76 4.56 43.86
C GLY A 610 -6.15 3.20 43.50
N GLU A 611 -5.44 2.56 44.42
CA GLU A 611 -5.37 1.09 44.39
C GLU A 611 -6.80 0.59 44.53
N ALA A 612 -7.43 0.23 43.41
CA ALA A 612 -8.72 -0.44 43.44
C ALA A 612 -8.56 -1.65 44.37
N VAL A 613 -9.25 -1.62 45.52
CA VAL A 613 -9.24 -2.73 46.46
C VAL A 613 -9.91 -3.90 45.74
N VAL A 614 -9.09 -4.74 45.11
CA VAL A 614 -9.58 -5.93 44.40
C VAL A 614 -10.11 -6.87 45.47
N GLU A 615 -11.43 -6.95 45.62
CA GLU A 615 -12.04 -7.99 46.43
C GLU A 615 -11.55 -9.36 45.91
N ASP A 616 -10.93 -10.12 46.81
CA ASP A 616 -10.25 -11.39 46.54
C ASP A 616 -11.26 -12.42 45.97
N GLY A 617 -11.43 -12.44 44.64
CA GLY A 617 -12.35 -13.37 43.95
C GLY A 617 -13.04 -12.83 42.70
N LYS A 618 -13.08 -11.51 42.49
CA LYS A 618 -13.67 -10.89 41.28
C LYS A 618 -12.66 -10.80 40.14
N LEU A 619 -13.16 -10.73 38.90
CA LEU A 619 -12.37 -10.42 37.71
C LEU A 619 -11.52 -9.18 37.99
N LYS A 620 -10.23 -9.26 37.65
CA LYS A 620 -9.37 -8.07 37.70
C LYS A 620 -9.98 -7.05 36.72
N PRO A 621 -10.25 -5.81 37.14
CA PRO A 621 -10.70 -4.77 36.23
C PRO A 621 -9.71 -4.62 35.07
N HIS A 622 -10.20 -4.65 33.84
CA HIS A 622 -9.37 -4.48 32.64
C HIS A 622 -8.94 -3.02 32.52
N ASP A 623 -7.64 -2.78 32.47
CA ASP A 623 -7.06 -1.45 32.27
C ASP A 623 -6.51 -1.33 30.84
N PRO A 624 -7.23 -0.73 29.88
CA PRO A 624 -6.81 -0.72 28.49
C PRO A 624 -5.56 0.14 28.22
N LEU A 625 -5.16 1.01 29.15
CA LEU A 625 -3.96 1.83 29.02
C LEU A 625 -2.68 1.10 29.44
N ASN A 626 -2.81 0.11 30.32
CA ASN A 626 -1.65 -0.55 30.96
C ASN A 626 -1.61 -2.07 30.76
N ASP A 627 -2.75 -2.74 30.68
CA ASP A 627 -2.81 -4.20 30.64
C ASP A 627 -2.46 -4.72 29.25
N ASP A 628 -1.62 -5.76 29.21
CA ASP A 628 -1.41 -6.56 28.00
C ASP A 628 -2.64 -7.44 27.74
N ILE A 629 -3.02 -7.62 26.47
CA ILE A 629 -4.06 -8.58 26.06
C ILE A 629 -3.42 -9.81 25.41
N THR A 630 -3.98 -11.00 25.64
CA THR A 630 -3.50 -12.24 25.01
C THR A 630 -4.47 -12.66 23.91
N LEU A 631 -4.09 -12.44 22.66
CA LEU A 631 -4.87 -12.81 21.49
C LEU A 631 -4.65 -14.28 21.13
N LEU A 632 -5.73 -15.01 20.91
CA LEU A 632 -5.68 -16.34 20.28
C LEU A 632 -5.75 -16.17 18.76
N VAL A 633 -4.82 -16.82 18.05
CA VAL A 633 -4.82 -16.85 16.58
C VAL A 633 -4.51 -18.24 16.06
N GLU A 634 -4.89 -18.49 14.81
CA GLU A 634 -4.50 -19.71 14.11
C GLU A 634 -2.97 -19.84 14.01
N PRO A 635 -2.42 -21.07 14.17
CA PRO A 635 -0.98 -21.29 14.09
C PRO A 635 -0.34 -20.84 12.76
N GLU A 636 -1.12 -20.84 11.68
CA GLU A 636 -0.69 -20.39 10.34
C GLU A 636 -0.41 -18.88 10.26
N ALA A 637 -0.98 -18.09 11.17
CA ALA A 637 -0.72 -16.66 11.23
C ALA A 637 0.65 -16.33 11.85
N VAL A 638 1.20 -17.21 12.71
CA VAL A 638 2.44 -16.96 13.47
C VAL A 638 3.65 -16.58 12.61
N PRO A 639 3.94 -17.25 11.48
CA PRO A 639 5.07 -16.90 10.62
C PRO A 639 4.95 -15.52 9.96
N LEU A 640 3.75 -14.93 9.96
CA LEU A 640 3.52 -13.60 9.41
C LEU A 640 3.82 -12.50 10.42
N LEU A 641 3.80 -12.80 11.72
CA LEU A 641 3.92 -11.82 12.80
C LEU A 641 5.38 -11.40 13.03
N SER A 642 5.55 -10.15 13.47
CA SER A 642 6.84 -9.61 13.92
C SER A 642 6.66 -8.88 15.26
N VAL A 643 7.63 -9.03 16.16
CA VAL A 643 7.64 -8.28 17.43
C VAL A 643 7.81 -6.79 17.12
N GLY A 644 7.00 -5.96 17.77
CA GLY A 644 6.94 -4.52 17.54
C GLY A 644 5.93 -4.08 16.47
N LEU A 645 5.34 -5.02 15.72
CA LEU A 645 4.28 -4.70 14.75
C LEU A 645 3.03 -4.16 15.46
N GLY A 646 2.41 -3.14 14.85
CA GLY A 646 1.19 -2.51 15.35
C GLY A 646 -0.04 -3.13 14.71
N LEU A 647 -1.04 -3.44 15.51
CA LEU A 647 -2.33 -3.93 15.08
C LEU A 647 -3.41 -3.01 15.66
N ALA A 648 -4.27 -2.49 14.79
CA ALA A 648 -5.47 -1.79 15.17
C ALA A 648 -6.67 -2.73 15.04
N GLY A 649 -7.54 -2.74 16.05
CA GLY A 649 -8.68 -3.63 16.01
C GLY A 649 -9.66 -3.43 17.15
N THR A 650 -10.75 -4.19 17.08
CA THR A 650 -11.66 -4.43 18.18
C THR A 650 -11.29 -5.74 18.87
N TRP A 651 -10.75 -5.64 20.07
CA TRP A 651 -10.35 -6.75 20.93
C TRP A 651 -11.52 -7.17 21.80
N VAL A 652 -11.83 -8.46 21.83
CA VAL A 652 -12.90 -9.00 22.67
C VAL A 652 -12.32 -10.05 23.60
N GLN A 653 -12.45 -9.80 24.90
CA GLN A 653 -12.08 -10.75 25.92
C GLN A 653 -13.01 -11.97 25.91
N ILE A 654 -12.44 -13.17 25.98
CA ILE A 654 -13.15 -14.43 26.22
C ILE A 654 -13.22 -14.60 27.74
N ALA A 655 -14.36 -14.24 28.34
CA ALA A 655 -14.55 -14.27 29.78
C ALA A 655 -15.42 -15.46 30.20
N ARG A 656 -15.13 -16.08 31.35
CA ARG A 656 -15.92 -17.20 31.85
C ARG A 656 -17.25 -16.71 32.40
N GLU A 657 -18.35 -17.39 32.15
CA GLU A 657 -19.67 -16.98 32.66
C GLU A 657 -19.70 -16.90 34.19
N GLN A 658 -19.07 -17.87 34.86
CA GLN A 658 -18.96 -17.94 36.33
C GLN A 658 -18.21 -16.77 36.97
N ASP A 659 -17.52 -15.95 36.18
CA ASP A 659 -16.79 -14.79 36.67
C ASP A 659 -17.70 -13.54 36.79
N PHE A 660 -18.89 -13.60 36.18
CA PHE A 660 -19.93 -12.56 36.29
C PHE A 660 -21.01 -12.89 37.33
N VAL A 661 -21.06 -14.14 37.81
CA VAL A 661 -22.03 -14.56 38.82
C VAL A 661 -21.43 -14.37 40.21
N ASP A 662 -22.00 -13.44 40.98
CA ASP A 662 -21.66 -13.21 42.38
C ASP A 662 -22.14 -14.38 43.27
N ASP A 663 -21.43 -15.51 43.21
CA ASP A 663 -21.77 -16.70 43.98
C ASP A 663 -21.26 -16.52 45.44
N ALA A 664 -21.98 -15.69 46.20
CA ALA A 664 -21.60 -15.11 47.49
C ALA A 664 -21.32 -16.12 48.63
N GLY A 665 -21.37 -17.44 48.37
CA GLY A 665 -21.30 -18.47 49.42
C GLY A 665 -20.09 -19.41 49.38
N LYS A 666 -19.32 -19.50 48.28
CA LYS A 666 -18.28 -20.52 48.13
C LYS A 666 -16.88 -19.93 48.07
N LYS A 667 -16.08 -20.18 49.12
CA LYS A 667 -14.64 -19.88 49.15
C LYS A 667 -13.92 -20.62 48.01
N LYS A 668 -13.70 -19.95 46.87
CA LYS A 668 -12.91 -20.48 45.75
C LYS A 668 -11.45 -20.65 46.21
N LYS A 669 -10.88 -21.82 45.93
CA LYS A 669 -9.46 -22.12 46.20
C LYS A 669 -8.60 -21.21 45.31
N LYS A 670 -7.61 -20.51 45.89
CA LYS A 670 -6.65 -19.66 45.14
C LYS A 670 -5.90 -20.50 44.09
N LYS A 671 -6.37 -20.51 42.85
CA LYS A 671 -5.60 -20.98 41.68
C LYS A 671 -4.80 -19.78 41.14
N ALA A 672 -3.64 -20.05 40.54
CA ALA A 672 -2.88 -19.03 39.84
C ALA A 672 -3.77 -18.40 38.74
N LYS A 673 -3.90 -17.06 38.74
CA LYS A 673 -4.68 -16.34 37.74
C LYS A 673 -3.92 -16.40 36.42
N LYS A 674 -4.49 -17.08 35.42
CA LYS A 674 -4.03 -17.01 34.03
C LYS A 674 -4.39 -15.64 33.44
N PRO A 675 -3.61 -15.13 32.47
CA PRO A 675 -4.02 -13.94 31.73
C PRO A 675 -5.31 -14.21 30.96
N PRO A 676 -6.20 -13.22 30.83
CA PRO A 676 -7.44 -13.38 30.07
C PRO A 676 -7.12 -13.57 28.57
N LEU A 677 -7.81 -14.52 27.95
CA LEU A 677 -7.74 -14.79 26.51
C LEU A 677 -8.65 -13.81 25.75
N SER A 678 -8.30 -13.49 24.52
CA SER A 678 -9.03 -12.54 23.66
C SER A 678 -9.01 -13.00 22.21
N TYR A 679 -9.94 -12.50 21.40
CA TYR A 679 -9.94 -12.65 19.94
C TYR A 679 -10.14 -11.29 19.24
N LEU A 680 -9.77 -11.22 17.97
CA LEU A 680 -9.85 -10.01 17.15
C LEU A 680 -11.18 -9.99 16.42
N ASN A 681 -12.16 -9.22 16.90
CA ASN A 681 -13.49 -9.22 16.28
C ASN A 681 -13.55 -8.45 14.95
N ASN A 682 -12.76 -7.37 14.82
CA ASN A 682 -12.62 -6.63 13.57
C ASN A 682 -11.25 -5.94 13.52
N MET A 683 -10.59 -5.97 12.37
CA MET A 683 -9.37 -5.19 12.12
C MET A 683 -9.77 -3.82 11.57
N VAL A 684 -9.08 -2.76 12.01
CA VAL A 684 -9.35 -1.36 11.58
C VAL A 684 -8.32 -0.89 10.58
#